data_AF-A0A3M7NEN3-F1
#
_entry.id   AF-A0A3M7NEN3-F1
#
_cell.length_a   1.000
_cell.length_b   1.000
_cell.length_c   1.000
_cell.angle_alpha   90.00
_cell.angle_beta   90.00
_cell.angle_gamma   90.00
#
_symmetry.space_group_name_H-M   'P 1'
#
loop_
_entity.id
_entity.type
_entity.pdbx_description
1 polymer ?
#
loop_
_entity_poly.entity_id
_entity_poly.type
_entity_poly.pdbx_seq_one_letter_code
_entity_poly.pdbx_strand_id
1 'polypeptide(L)'
;MTSSADGGDDLQPWHLQRAASSTPSLDVPADRRSRSGLRLHPSRPSSLSRSASPHTSLSLSVARFGRSSLATPPGSPAESYDELRSIIVRAFSPLVAVYATEELDDLARAKGVAGGFTALIRPYGERVAGKVVVRDSVGASRAWDDFAVHFADLARLAYDATAAATTSQPSAALDNLEQVFLTRLLRSHNISPHETLQHPVAAVIAISSATHQPIETLRHLYHQTSQGTRTLPPYASAEYLRYYVLVHDEDRDDLAKSTALFDQMKRHFGLHCHLLKLRSSAASPSDDGAEELPRCQWLSPSEELQHEADTAALADVQRPTSAFLAGADAAAIRTFVRELVTQSVVPHMEQRIALWNEQIASRRRGISGRFMSISKRWAGIGSSARHSSSSSGAGAGTGNGNYDSLQAHYRHDAPEALLRKLADFALMLRDFKLAASTFDLVRSDYSDDKAWKYLAGANEMCCIANLLNPLTGTAAAKLKMESFDQMLDTACYSYLTRCNDPASALRALLLGVELLKVRGKQGAELAAKWAIRILELGLVGSCGHALISERIASCFAGQIGVGNTGWGTRKRKAAMWNVTAADDWMKLGRAGFAAETLGQAKELYAESRHGSDAVSAFADMHTFTTQLALAVQMKLGQAHHNGRSGRARAASGASLVMSQDVEDETVEDMAAPAAAPRDAAAIDRRLVQRRSLMGDAVLAPAPTTPIRPRNDPLGVRDDDFE
;
A
#
# COMPACT_ATOMS: atom_id res chain seq x y z
N MET A 1 -11.40 -71.96 -20.75
CA MET A 1 -11.05 -72.27 -19.35
C MET A 1 -12.01 -71.45 -18.48
N THR A 2 -13.10 -71.99 -17.89
CA THR A 2 -13.21 -73.01 -16.80
C THR A 2 -12.50 -72.56 -15.51
N SER A 3 -13.07 -72.56 -14.30
CA SER A 3 -14.43 -72.83 -13.74
C SER A 3 -14.46 -72.27 -12.30
N SER A 4 -15.55 -72.06 -11.53
CA SER A 4 -17.03 -72.22 -11.62
C SER A 4 -17.66 -71.20 -10.63
N ALA A 5 -18.88 -70.63 -10.80
CA ALA A 5 -20.26 -71.15 -10.69
C ALA A 5 -20.83 -71.30 -9.24
N ASP A 6 -22.16 -71.14 -9.11
CA ASP A 6 -23.05 -71.07 -7.93
C ASP A 6 -23.07 -69.75 -7.12
N GLY A 7 -24.24 -69.18 -6.76
CA GLY A 7 -25.62 -69.55 -7.11
C GLY A 7 -26.68 -68.50 -6.70
N GLY A 8 -27.88 -68.57 -7.29
CA GLY A 8 -29.09 -67.85 -6.83
C GLY A 8 -29.75 -68.54 -5.62
N ASP A 9 -30.87 -68.06 -5.05
CA ASP A 9 -31.96 -67.32 -5.70
C ASP A 9 -32.82 -66.52 -4.65
N ASP A 10 -34.02 -66.10 -5.07
CA ASP A 10 -35.23 -65.77 -4.29
C ASP A 10 -35.45 -64.37 -3.63
N LEU A 11 -36.27 -63.59 -4.36
CA LEU A 11 -37.53 -62.95 -3.93
C LEU A 11 -37.57 -61.73 -2.98
N GLN A 12 -38.52 -60.84 -3.31
CA GLN A 12 -38.95 -59.62 -2.59
C GLN A 12 -40.32 -59.90 -1.87
N PRO A 13 -41.18 -58.92 -1.47
CA PRO A 13 -41.05 -57.45 -1.35
C PRO A 13 -41.71 -56.82 -0.08
N TRP A 14 -41.79 -55.48 -0.04
CA TRP A 14 -42.65 -54.56 0.76
C TRP A 14 -42.78 -54.69 2.30
N HIS A 15 -42.33 -53.64 3.01
CA HIS A 15 -43.24 -52.80 3.84
C HIS A 15 -42.65 -51.43 4.20
N LEU A 16 -43.51 -50.42 4.42
CA LEU A 16 -43.13 -49.12 4.97
C LEU A 16 -43.17 -49.11 6.50
N GLN A 17 -42.28 -48.34 7.13
CA GLN A 17 -42.72 -47.38 8.16
C GLN A 17 -41.73 -46.22 8.34
N ARG A 18 -42.27 -44.99 8.42
CA ARG A 18 -41.54 -43.81 8.91
C ARG A 18 -41.72 -43.72 10.42
N ALA A 19 -40.65 -43.41 11.14
CA ALA A 19 -40.72 -42.90 12.50
C ALA A 19 -40.02 -41.52 12.54
N ALA A 20 -40.59 -40.55 13.25
CA ALA A 20 -40.05 -39.21 13.37
C ALA A 20 -40.02 -38.78 14.85
N SER A 21 -38.93 -38.16 15.26
CA SER A 21 -38.75 -37.51 16.55
C SER A 21 -38.10 -36.14 16.30
N SER A 22 -38.90 -35.07 16.19
CA SER A 22 -39.51 -34.30 17.29
C SER A 22 -38.50 -33.38 17.98
N THR A 23 -38.43 -32.14 17.50
CA THR A 23 -37.69 -31.02 18.09
C THR A 23 -38.25 -30.62 19.46
N PRO A 24 -37.40 -30.26 20.45
CA PRO A 24 -37.85 -29.52 21.62
C PRO A 24 -38.01 -28.02 21.30
N SER A 25 -39.16 -27.44 21.64
CA SER A 25 -39.44 -26.00 21.44
C SER A 25 -40.29 -25.44 22.58
N LEU A 26 -39.66 -24.66 23.46
CA LEU A 26 -40.23 -23.88 24.58
C LEU A 26 -39.29 -22.68 24.81
N ASP A 27 -39.71 -21.49 25.24
CA ASP A 27 -41.06 -20.94 25.40
C ASP A 27 -41.01 -19.40 25.32
N VAL A 28 -42.13 -18.75 24.97
CA VAL A 28 -42.29 -17.28 25.03
C VAL A 28 -43.47 -16.93 25.95
N PRO A 29 -43.23 -16.34 27.13
CA PRO A 29 -44.32 -15.87 27.99
C PRO A 29 -44.79 -14.47 27.58
N ALA A 30 -46.10 -14.32 27.33
CA ALA A 30 -46.74 -13.02 27.09
C ALA A 30 -47.97 -12.83 27.99
N ASP A 31 -48.11 -11.59 28.48
CA ASP A 31 -49.30 -10.96 29.10
C ASP A 31 -50.02 -11.68 30.26
N ARG A 32 -49.86 -11.13 31.48
CA ARG A 32 -50.94 -11.11 32.49
C ARG A 32 -51.36 -9.67 32.75
N ARG A 33 -52.54 -9.30 32.27
CA ARG A 33 -53.14 -7.98 32.51
C ARG A 33 -53.67 -7.87 33.93
N SER A 34 -53.50 -6.70 34.54
CA SER A 34 -54.47 -6.18 35.51
C SER A 34 -54.53 -4.66 35.41
N ARG A 35 -55.70 -4.07 35.70
CA ARG A 35 -55.99 -2.66 35.44
C ARG A 35 -55.71 -1.78 36.67
N SER A 36 -54.94 -0.70 36.47
CA SER A 36 -55.22 0.67 36.94
C SER A 36 -54.15 1.62 36.40
N GLY A 37 -54.42 2.85 35.94
CA GLY A 37 -55.73 3.49 35.81
C GLY A 37 -55.76 4.92 36.34
N LEU A 38 -54.99 5.85 35.77
CA LEU A 38 -55.20 7.31 35.85
C LEU A 38 -54.38 8.01 34.75
N ARG A 39 -54.90 9.11 34.20
CA ARG A 39 -54.18 10.02 33.29
C ARG A 39 -53.61 11.19 34.08
N LEU A 40 -52.50 11.77 33.62
CA LEU A 40 -52.22 13.21 33.71
C LEU A 40 -51.08 13.58 32.74
N HIS A 41 -51.12 14.80 32.19
CA HIS A 41 -50.03 15.37 31.39
C HIS A 41 -48.92 15.91 32.29
N PRO A 42 -47.69 16.06 31.76
CA PRO A 42 -46.85 17.20 32.07
C PRO A 42 -46.61 18.10 30.85
N SER A 43 -46.64 19.41 31.10
CA SER A 43 -46.33 20.47 30.14
C SER A 43 -44.82 20.72 30.03
N ARG A 44 -44.43 21.56 29.06
CA ARG A 44 -43.19 22.36 29.15
C ARG A 44 -43.08 23.05 30.52
N PRO A 45 -41.85 23.30 30.97
CA PRO A 45 -41.50 24.69 31.32
C PRO A 45 -40.31 25.21 30.53
N SER A 46 -40.06 26.51 30.63
CA SER A 46 -39.07 27.28 29.88
C SER A 46 -38.00 27.90 30.79
N SER A 47 -36.80 28.08 30.23
CA SER A 47 -35.83 29.16 30.53
C SER A 47 -35.75 29.73 31.96
N LEU A 48 -34.60 29.56 32.61
CA LEU A 48 -34.09 30.55 33.57
C LEU A 48 -32.60 30.79 33.32
N SER A 49 -32.24 32.05 33.10
CA SER A 49 -30.89 32.48 32.71
C SER A 49 -30.03 32.83 33.92
N ARG A 50 -28.73 32.54 33.85
CA ARG A 50 -27.68 33.31 34.55
C ARG A 50 -26.51 33.53 33.59
N SER A 51 -25.94 34.74 33.61
CA SER A 51 -24.88 35.15 32.70
C SER A 51 -23.53 35.29 33.39
N ALA A 52 -22.46 34.94 32.69
CA ALA A 52 -21.12 35.48 32.90
C ALA A 52 -20.38 35.47 31.55
N SER A 53 -19.80 36.60 31.18
CA SER A 53 -19.06 36.84 29.93
C SER A 53 -17.81 37.67 30.26
N PRO A 54 -16.88 37.91 29.33
CA PRO A 54 -16.57 37.21 28.08
C PRO A 54 -15.10 36.74 28.05
N HIS A 55 -14.69 36.03 26.98
CA HIS A 55 -13.42 36.35 26.31
C HIS A 55 -13.48 35.89 24.85
N THR A 56 -13.16 36.79 23.92
CA THR A 56 -13.23 36.56 22.47
C THR A 56 -11.85 36.23 21.90
N SER A 57 -11.81 35.29 20.95
CA SER A 57 -10.76 35.21 19.93
C SER A 57 -11.42 34.88 18.59
N LEU A 58 -10.92 35.47 17.51
CA LEU A 58 -11.56 35.45 16.20
C LEU A 58 -10.96 34.36 15.31
N SER A 59 -11.82 33.53 14.73
CA SER A 59 -11.40 32.61 13.66
C SER A 59 -11.41 33.35 12.33
N LEU A 60 -10.24 33.58 11.75
CA LEU A 60 -10.08 34.23 10.44
C LEU A 60 -10.01 33.18 9.32
N SER A 61 -11.14 32.95 8.66
CA SER A 61 -11.23 32.17 7.42
C SER A 61 -10.92 33.05 6.20
N VAL A 62 -9.74 32.87 5.60
CA VAL A 62 -9.34 33.54 4.35
C VAL A 62 -9.79 32.72 3.14
N ALA A 63 -10.64 33.30 2.29
CA ALA A 63 -11.06 32.67 1.03
C ALA A 63 -9.95 32.73 -0.03
N ARG A 64 -9.68 31.60 -0.70
CA ARG A 64 -8.79 31.55 -1.87
C ARG A 64 -9.58 31.84 -3.15
N PHE A 65 -9.34 32.98 -3.80
CA PHE A 65 -9.69 33.18 -5.21
C PHE A 65 -8.64 32.52 -6.11
N GLY A 66 -9.07 31.92 -7.23
CA GLY A 66 -8.21 31.12 -8.09
C GLY A 66 -7.46 31.89 -9.17
N ARG A 67 -6.30 31.35 -9.59
CA ARG A 67 -5.70 31.61 -10.91
C ARG A 67 -4.87 30.41 -11.37
N SER A 68 -4.50 30.41 -12.65
CA SER A 68 -4.07 29.24 -13.43
C SER A 68 -2.60 28.83 -13.23
N SER A 69 -2.36 27.55 -13.55
CA SER A 69 -1.09 26.84 -13.67
C SER A 69 0.13 27.64 -14.15
N LEU A 70 1.23 27.57 -13.38
CA LEU A 70 2.61 27.35 -13.83
C LEU A 70 3.50 27.14 -12.59
N ALA A 71 4.35 26.10 -12.61
CA ALA A 71 5.38 25.76 -11.59
C ALA A 71 4.97 25.88 -10.11
N THR A 72 4.61 24.76 -9.48
CA THR A 72 4.35 24.67 -8.03
C THR A 72 5.62 25.07 -7.24
N PRO A 73 5.54 26.04 -6.31
CA PRO A 73 6.61 26.24 -5.33
C PRO A 73 6.76 24.99 -4.43
N PRO A 74 7.92 24.78 -3.76
CA PRO A 74 7.98 23.81 -2.67
C PRO A 74 6.92 24.19 -1.62
N GLY A 75 5.96 23.29 -1.39
CA GLY A 75 4.84 23.53 -0.50
C GLY A 75 5.27 23.78 0.94
N SER A 76 4.37 24.32 1.77
CA SER A 76 4.66 24.48 3.20
C SER A 76 5.06 23.12 3.81
N PRO A 77 6.05 23.06 4.72
CA PRO A 77 6.41 21.80 5.38
C PRO A 77 5.26 21.17 6.17
N ALA A 78 4.19 21.94 6.46
CA ALA A 78 2.93 21.41 6.96
C ALA A 78 2.11 20.69 5.86
N GLU A 79 1.94 21.32 4.70
CA GLU A 79 1.19 20.76 3.55
C GLU A 79 1.85 19.45 3.05
N SER A 80 3.19 19.43 2.96
CA SER A 80 3.96 18.22 2.60
C SER A 80 3.84 17.09 3.63
N TYR A 81 3.73 17.41 4.93
CA TYR A 81 3.51 16.40 5.96
C TYR A 81 2.08 15.85 5.91
N ASP A 82 1.05 16.68 5.73
CA ASP A 82 -0.32 16.21 5.66
C ASP A 82 -0.54 15.29 4.43
N GLU A 83 0.20 15.52 3.33
CA GLU A 83 0.25 14.63 2.18
C GLU A 83 0.95 13.29 2.47
N LEU A 84 2.17 13.30 3.03
CA LEU A 84 2.88 12.08 3.45
C LEU A 84 2.07 11.27 4.47
N ARG A 85 1.43 11.96 5.42
CA ARG A 85 0.52 11.39 6.41
C ARG A 85 -0.70 10.75 5.73
N SER A 86 -1.28 11.41 4.73
CA SER A 86 -2.40 10.88 3.95
C SER A 86 -2.01 9.58 3.23
N ILE A 87 -0.85 9.55 2.58
CA ILE A 87 -0.28 8.35 1.93
C ILE A 87 -0.15 7.20 2.95
N ILE A 88 0.44 7.45 4.12
CA ILE A 88 0.66 6.42 5.14
C ILE A 88 -0.67 5.94 5.75
N VAL A 89 -1.62 6.83 6.06
CA VAL A 89 -2.93 6.43 6.60
C VAL A 89 -3.75 5.67 5.56
N ARG A 90 -3.68 6.06 4.29
CA ARG A 90 -4.34 5.37 3.17
C ARG A 90 -3.69 4.02 2.84
N ALA A 91 -2.39 3.84 3.07
CA ALA A 91 -1.75 2.53 2.94
C ALA A 91 -2.34 1.49 3.90
N PHE A 92 -2.77 1.92 5.09
CA PHE A 92 -3.40 1.07 6.11
C PHE A 92 -4.95 1.15 6.09
N SER A 93 -5.56 1.48 4.95
CA SER A 93 -7.00 1.37 4.75
C SER A 93 -7.49 -0.09 4.73
N PRO A 94 -8.74 -0.38 5.14
CA PRO A 94 -9.26 -1.74 5.15
C PRO A 94 -9.29 -2.38 3.76
N LEU A 95 -8.85 -3.63 3.68
CA LEU A 95 -8.90 -4.45 2.46
C LEU A 95 -10.27 -5.14 2.31
N VAL A 96 -10.90 -4.98 1.16
CA VAL A 96 -12.15 -5.63 0.77
C VAL A 96 -11.87 -6.56 -0.40
N ALA A 97 -12.03 -7.87 -0.17
CA ALA A 97 -11.95 -8.87 -1.22
C ALA A 97 -13.12 -8.73 -2.21
N VAL A 98 -12.89 -9.02 -3.48
CA VAL A 98 -13.91 -9.05 -4.54
C VAL A 98 -13.98 -10.44 -5.15
N TYR A 99 -15.20 -10.93 -5.31
CA TYR A 99 -15.55 -12.17 -5.98
C TYR A 99 -16.67 -11.88 -6.99
N ALA A 100 -16.31 -11.74 -8.27
CA ALA A 100 -17.27 -11.62 -9.37
C ALA A 100 -17.57 -12.98 -10.01
N THR A 101 -18.71 -13.08 -10.70
CA THR A 101 -18.93 -14.08 -11.75
C THR A 101 -18.36 -13.57 -13.09
N GLU A 102 -18.01 -14.50 -13.97
CA GLU A 102 -17.42 -14.21 -15.29
C GLU A 102 -18.31 -13.28 -16.14
N GLU A 103 -19.63 -13.43 -16.03
CA GLU A 103 -20.64 -12.55 -16.62
C GLU A 103 -20.47 -11.06 -16.25
N LEU A 104 -19.98 -10.75 -15.05
CA LEU A 104 -19.72 -9.38 -14.59
C LEU A 104 -18.35 -8.87 -15.03
N ASP A 105 -17.37 -9.76 -15.18
CA ASP A 105 -16.10 -9.39 -15.80
C ASP A 105 -16.29 -9.11 -17.29
N ASP A 106 -17.19 -9.84 -17.98
CA ASP A 106 -17.61 -9.52 -19.35
C ASP A 106 -18.37 -8.20 -19.45
N LEU A 107 -19.28 -7.90 -18.51
CA LEU A 107 -19.94 -6.58 -18.40
C LEU A 107 -18.91 -5.44 -18.26
N ALA A 108 -17.86 -5.65 -17.47
CA ALA A 108 -16.77 -4.68 -17.31
C ALA A 108 -15.88 -4.57 -18.56
N ARG A 109 -15.54 -5.70 -19.20
CA ARG A 109 -14.79 -5.74 -20.47
C ARG A 109 -15.56 -5.03 -21.59
N ALA A 110 -16.88 -5.18 -21.67
CA ALA A 110 -17.74 -4.49 -22.63
C ALA A 110 -17.71 -2.95 -22.46
N LYS A 111 -17.52 -2.46 -21.24
CA LYS A 111 -17.25 -1.03 -20.94
C LYS A 111 -15.79 -0.60 -21.14
N GLY A 112 -14.93 -1.45 -21.70
CA GLY A 112 -13.50 -1.19 -21.91
C GLY A 112 -12.61 -1.44 -20.70
N VAL A 113 -13.13 -2.01 -19.60
CA VAL A 113 -12.36 -2.28 -18.37
C VAL A 113 -11.79 -3.69 -18.41
N ALA A 114 -10.56 -3.82 -18.94
CA ALA A 114 -9.89 -5.12 -19.12
C ALA A 114 -9.71 -5.92 -17.81
N GLY A 115 -9.56 -5.24 -16.67
CA GLY A 115 -9.37 -5.84 -15.35
C GLY A 115 -10.65 -6.35 -14.65
N GLY A 116 -11.75 -6.50 -15.38
CA GLY A 116 -13.01 -7.06 -14.87
C GLY A 116 -13.74 -6.17 -13.87
N PHE A 117 -14.74 -6.75 -13.20
CA PHE A 117 -15.61 -6.04 -12.25
C PHE A 117 -14.83 -5.49 -11.05
N THR A 118 -13.77 -6.19 -10.62
CA THR A 118 -12.85 -5.70 -9.58
C THR A 118 -12.21 -4.37 -9.99
N ALA A 119 -11.67 -4.26 -11.21
CA ALA A 119 -11.06 -3.02 -11.69
C ALA A 119 -12.09 -1.89 -11.93
N LEU A 120 -13.34 -2.23 -12.24
CA LEU A 120 -14.44 -1.26 -12.38
C LEU A 120 -14.76 -0.57 -11.04
N ILE A 121 -14.78 -1.30 -9.92
CA ILE A 121 -15.13 -0.72 -8.60
C ILE A 121 -13.91 -0.19 -7.81
N ARG A 122 -12.70 -0.69 -8.07
CA ARG A 122 -11.48 -0.38 -7.30
C ARG A 122 -11.17 1.12 -7.14
N PRO A 123 -11.29 1.98 -8.17
CA PRO A 123 -11.02 3.42 -8.02
C PRO A 123 -11.99 4.12 -7.05
N TYR A 124 -13.22 3.65 -6.92
CA TYR A 124 -14.24 4.25 -6.05
C TYR A 124 -14.03 3.94 -4.56
N GLY A 125 -13.22 2.94 -4.23
CA GLY A 125 -12.77 2.67 -2.86
C GLY A 125 -11.74 3.69 -2.35
N GLU A 126 -10.98 4.30 -3.25
CA GLU A 126 -9.82 5.15 -2.91
C GLU A 126 -10.16 6.43 -2.17
N ARG A 127 -11.41 6.89 -2.31
CA ARG A 127 -12.01 7.94 -1.49
C ARG A 127 -13.52 7.74 -1.47
N VAL A 128 -14.02 7.22 -0.35
CA VAL A 128 -15.43 6.94 -0.16
C VAL A 128 -16.25 8.24 -0.23
N ALA A 129 -17.41 8.18 -0.89
CA ALA A 129 -18.18 9.39 -1.21
C ALA A 129 -18.77 10.06 0.04
N GLY A 130 -18.29 11.27 0.34
CA GLY A 130 -18.73 12.08 1.50
C GLY A 130 -18.24 11.53 2.84
N LYS A 131 -18.75 12.10 3.94
CA LYS A 131 -18.25 11.80 5.28
C LYS A 131 -18.57 10.36 5.71
N VAL A 132 -17.53 9.62 6.08
CA VAL A 132 -17.62 8.34 6.81
C VAL A 132 -17.48 8.65 8.30
N VAL A 133 -18.46 8.22 9.10
CA VAL A 133 -18.41 8.35 10.56
C VAL A 133 -17.89 7.05 11.16
N VAL A 134 -16.91 7.16 12.05
CA VAL A 134 -16.24 6.05 12.74
C VAL A 134 -16.27 6.34 14.24
N ARG A 135 -16.62 5.34 15.06
CA ARG A 135 -16.55 5.42 16.53
C ARG A 135 -15.21 4.89 17.03
N ASP A 136 -14.55 5.67 17.89
CA ASP A 136 -13.37 5.18 18.61
C ASP A 136 -13.74 4.27 19.79
N SER A 137 -12.75 3.64 20.39
CA SER A 137 -12.93 2.66 21.49
C SER A 137 -13.49 3.23 22.80
N VAL A 138 -13.68 4.55 22.87
CA VAL A 138 -14.33 5.27 23.99
C VAL A 138 -15.78 5.67 23.61
N GLY A 139 -16.24 5.31 22.41
CA GLY A 139 -17.55 5.65 21.86
C GLY A 139 -17.64 7.03 21.22
N ALA A 140 -16.54 7.78 21.13
CA ALA A 140 -16.56 9.10 20.52
C ALA A 140 -16.58 8.96 18.98
N SER A 141 -17.58 9.58 18.34
CA SER A 141 -17.78 9.52 16.89
C SER A 141 -16.96 10.60 16.19
N ARG A 142 -16.21 10.22 15.14
CA ARG A 142 -15.38 11.11 14.31
C ARG A 142 -15.79 10.97 12.84
N ALA A 143 -15.86 12.07 12.12
CA ALA A 143 -16.17 12.07 10.69
C ALA A 143 -14.89 12.31 9.87
N TRP A 144 -14.73 11.56 8.78
CA TRP A 144 -13.58 11.63 7.86
C TRP A 144 -14.06 11.89 6.43
N ASP A 145 -13.48 12.88 5.75
CA ASP A 145 -13.76 13.25 4.34
C ASP A 145 -12.81 12.58 3.34
N ASP A 146 -11.92 11.72 3.85
CA ASP A 146 -10.77 11.11 3.20
C ASP A 146 -10.65 9.60 3.53
N PHE A 147 -11.73 9.01 4.04
CA PHE A 147 -11.75 7.56 4.33
C PHE A 147 -11.72 6.77 3.02
N ALA A 148 -10.90 5.72 2.99
CA ALA A 148 -10.67 4.89 1.82
C ALA A 148 -10.73 3.40 2.20
N VAL A 149 -11.03 2.54 1.23
CA VAL A 149 -10.92 1.08 1.30
C VAL A 149 -10.25 0.56 0.03
N HIS A 150 -9.47 -0.49 0.14
CA HIS A 150 -8.80 -1.11 -1.01
C HIS A 150 -9.61 -2.30 -1.51
N PHE A 151 -9.92 -2.34 -2.80
CA PHE A 151 -10.54 -3.52 -3.43
C PHE A 151 -9.48 -4.37 -4.12
N ALA A 152 -9.51 -5.69 -3.87
CA ALA A 152 -8.61 -6.64 -4.53
C ALA A 152 -9.35 -7.96 -4.85
N ASP A 153 -8.98 -8.58 -5.97
CA ASP A 153 -9.44 -9.92 -6.34
C ASP A 153 -8.83 -10.96 -5.38
N LEU A 154 -9.66 -11.78 -4.74
CA LEU A 154 -9.15 -12.76 -3.80
C LEU A 154 -8.42 -13.94 -4.47
N ALA A 155 -8.71 -14.25 -5.74
CA ALA A 155 -7.90 -15.24 -6.47
C ALA A 155 -6.43 -14.78 -6.56
N ARG A 156 -6.21 -13.46 -6.71
CA ARG A 156 -4.87 -12.85 -6.69
C ARG A 156 -4.31 -12.81 -5.27
N LEU A 157 -5.08 -12.37 -4.26
CA LEU A 157 -4.61 -12.39 -2.85
C LEU A 157 -4.18 -13.79 -2.38
N ALA A 158 -4.84 -14.85 -2.84
CA ALA A 158 -4.47 -16.24 -2.54
C ALA A 158 -3.25 -16.72 -3.33
N TYR A 159 -3.07 -16.27 -4.58
CA TYR A 159 -1.94 -16.61 -5.44
C TYR A 159 -0.65 -15.86 -5.08
N ASP A 160 -0.75 -14.55 -4.83
CA ASP A 160 0.35 -13.66 -4.46
C ASP A 160 0.92 -13.98 -3.07
N ALA A 161 0.19 -14.76 -2.26
CA ALA A 161 0.72 -15.40 -1.04
C ALA A 161 1.80 -16.47 -1.33
N THR A 162 1.93 -16.92 -2.59
CA THR A 162 2.82 -18.01 -3.03
C THR A 162 3.85 -17.62 -4.09
N ALA A 163 3.65 -16.47 -4.77
CA ALA A 163 4.52 -16.02 -5.85
C ALA A 163 5.63 -15.08 -5.37
N ALA A 164 6.87 -15.29 -5.86
CA ALA A 164 7.97 -14.36 -5.65
C ALA A 164 7.91 -13.20 -6.66
N ALA A 165 8.09 -11.96 -6.19
CA ALA A 165 7.99 -10.77 -7.03
C ALA A 165 9.14 -10.69 -8.07
N THR A 166 8.79 -10.47 -9.33
CA THR A 166 9.74 -10.25 -10.44
C THR A 166 9.83 -8.77 -10.75
N THR A 167 11.05 -8.20 -10.86
CA THR A 167 11.24 -6.76 -11.06
C THR A 167 11.57 -6.41 -12.52
N SER A 168 10.73 -5.60 -13.15
CA SER A 168 11.06 -4.82 -14.36
C SER A 168 11.16 -3.33 -14.01
N GLN A 169 11.77 -2.52 -14.89
CA GLN A 169 11.99 -1.08 -14.61
C GLN A 169 10.90 -0.19 -15.23
N PRO A 170 10.29 0.73 -14.47
CA PRO A 170 9.35 1.73 -14.98
C PRO A 170 10.07 2.89 -15.66
N SER A 171 9.39 3.59 -16.58
CA SER A 171 9.96 4.74 -17.30
C SER A 171 8.96 5.88 -17.49
N ALA A 172 8.93 6.82 -16.54
CA ALA A 172 8.27 8.11 -16.68
C ALA A 172 9.03 9.18 -15.90
N ALA A 173 8.85 10.45 -16.27
CA ALA A 173 9.16 11.57 -15.38
C ALA A 173 8.08 11.61 -14.28
N LEU A 174 8.51 11.59 -13.03
CA LEU A 174 7.64 11.52 -11.86
C LEU A 174 7.93 12.72 -10.96
N ASP A 175 6.96 13.61 -10.84
CA ASP A 175 7.01 14.67 -9.85
C ASP A 175 7.09 14.03 -8.45
N ASN A 176 7.99 14.55 -7.62
CA ASN A 176 8.21 14.13 -6.24
C ASN A 176 8.49 12.61 -6.05
N LEU A 177 9.61 12.13 -6.63
CA LEU A 177 10.15 10.77 -6.44
C LEU A 177 10.15 10.28 -4.99
N GLU A 178 10.33 11.20 -4.02
CA GLU A 178 10.25 10.93 -2.58
C GLU A 178 9.00 10.15 -2.20
N GLN A 179 7.85 10.62 -2.66
CA GLN A 179 6.53 10.08 -2.34
C GLN A 179 6.23 8.83 -3.14
N VAL A 180 6.66 8.77 -4.40
CA VAL A 180 6.47 7.59 -5.26
C VAL A 180 7.23 6.38 -4.71
N PHE A 181 8.45 6.56 -4.20
CA PHE A 181 9.23 5.48 -3.58
C PHE A 181 8.54 4.93 -2.32
N LEU A 182 8.14 5.80 -1.39
CA LEU A 182 7.37 5.41 -0.20
C LEU A 182 6.06 4.70 -0.58
N THR A 183 5.33 5.26 -1.53
CA THR A 183 4.04 4.73 -1.99
C THR A 183 4.20 3.34 -2.63
N ARG A 184 5.19 3.12 -3.50
CA ARG A 184 5.49 1.81 -4.10
C ARG A 184 5.91 0.77 -3.06
N LEU A 185 6.69 1.15 -2.04
CA LEU A 185 7.07 0.27 -0.92
C LEU A 185 5.84 -0.14 -0.07
N LEU A 186 4.89 0.76 0.15
CA LEU A 186 3.67 0.46 0.90
C LEU A 186 2.66 -0.39 0.12
N ARG A 187 2.67 -0.29 -1.22
CA ARG A 187 1.87 -1.14 -2.12
C ARG A 187 2.44 -2.55 -2.33
N SER A 188 3.73 -2.78 -2.07
CA SER A 188 4.41 -4.06 -2.32
C SER A 188 4.24 -5.10 -1.19
N HIS A 189 3.09 -5.12 -0.52
CA HIS A 189 2.85 -5.94 0.67
C HIS A 189 1.74 -6.98 0.43
N ASN A 190 2.13 -8.25 0.51
CA ASN A 190 1.23 -9.39 0.30
C ASN A 190 0.63 -9.86 1.64
N ILE A 191 -0.41 -10.69 1.58
CA ILE A 191 -1.00 -11.32 2.78
C ILE A 191 0.06 -12.17 3.51
N SER A 192 0.10 -12.09 4.85
CA SER A 192 1.15 -12.74 5.64
C SER A 192 0.64 -13.16 7.04
N PRO A 193 1.32 -14.06 7.76
CA PRO A 193 0.85 -14.52 9.08
C PRO A 193 1.02 -13.49 10.19
N HIS A 194 2.04 -12.62 10.11
CA HIS A 194 2.51 -11.78 11.22
C HIS A 194 1.80 -10.42 11.39
N GLU A 195 1.03 -10.01 10.39
CA GLU A 195 0.22 -8.79 10.40
C GLU A 195 -1.07 -9.02 9.62
N THR A 196 -2.17 -8.42 10.09
CA THR A 196 -3.51 -8.60 9.49
C THR A 196 -3.95 -7.41 8.64
N LEU A 197 -3.02 -6.49 8.34
CA LEU A 197 -3.28 -5.27 7.55
C LEU A 197 -3.68 -5.58 6.11
N GLN A 198 -3.15 -6.66 5.53
CA GLN A 198 -3.51 -7.19 4.20
C GLN A 198 -4.44 -8.42 4.28
N HIS A 199 -5.14 -8.62 5.41
CA HIS A 199 -6.21 -9.63 5.50
C HIS A 199 -7.54 -8.96 5.15
N PRO A 200 -8.41 -9.57 4.32
CA PRO A 200 -9.71 -9.01 4.03
C PRO A 200 -10.55 -8.78 5.31
N VAL A 201 -11.02 -7.54 5.51
CA VAL A 201 -12.01 -7.24 6.57
C VAL A 201 -13.43 -7.61 6.12
N ALA A 202 -13.65 -7.57 4.81
CA ALA A 202 -14.90 -7.87 4.14
C ALA A 202 -14.66 -8.49 2.76
N ALA A 203 -15.70 -9.08 2.19
CA ALA A 203 -15.75 -9.61 0.84
C ALA A 203 -17.05 -9.19 0.14
N VAL A 204 -16.91 -8.60 -1.05
CA VAL A 204 -18.01 -8.39 -2.01
C VAL A 204 -18.17 -9.67 -2.83
N ILE A 205 -19.34 -10.28 -2.79
CA ILE A 205 -19.71 -11.45 -3.61
C ILE A 205 -20.78 -10.99 -4.61
N ALA A 206 -20.39 -10.81 -5.87
CA ALA A 206 -21.20 -10.20 -6.91
C ALA A 206 -21.65 -11.22 -7.96
N ILE A 207 -22.94 -11.18 -8.32
CA ILE A 207 -23.57 -11.96 -9.40
C ILE A 207 -24.40 -11.05 -10.33
N SER A 208 -24.71 -11.50 -11.53
CA SER A 208 -25.62 -10.80 -12.46
C SER A 208 -27.08 -11.20 -12.19
N SER A 209 -28.04 -10.34 -12.56
CA SER A 209 -29.46 -10.74 -12.69
C SER A 209 -29.69 -11.78 -13.78
N ALA A 210 -28.78 -11.90 -14.75
CA ALA A 210 -28.78 -12.95 -15.76
C ALA A 210 -28.25 -14.32 -15.26
N THR A 211 -27.55 -14.36 -14.11
CA THR A 211 -26.88 -15.58 -13.61
C THR A 211 -27.89 -16.70 -13.34
N HIS A 212 -27.68 -17.88 -13.96
CA HIS A 212 -28.53 -19.05 -13.72
C HIS A 212 -28.46 -19.54 -12.27
N GLN A 213 -29.61 -19.96 -11.71
CA GLN A 213 -29.76 -20.43 -10.32
C GLN A 213 -29.01 -19.55 -9.28
N PRO A 214 -29.29 -18.24 -9.22
CA PRO A 214 -28.42 -17.24 -8.58
C PRO A 214 -28.16 -17.52 -7.09
N ILE A 215 -29.15 -18.04 -6.35
CA ILE A 215 -29.00 -18.39 -4.92
C ILE A 215 -28.12 -19.62 -4.73
N GLU A 216 -28.14 -20.58 -5.65
CA GLU A 216 -27.26 -21.75 -5.61
C GLU A 216 -25.83 -21.35 -5.96
N THR A 217 -25.65 -20.52 -7.01
CA THR A 217 -24.37 -19.90 -7.36
C THR A 217 -23.77 -19.12 -6.19
N LEU A 218 -24.57 -18.32 -5.47
CA LEU A 218 -24.11 -17.61 -4.26
C LEU A 218 -23.73 -18.54 -3.11
N ARG A 219 -24.44 -19.66 -2.92
CA ARG A 219 -24.05 -20.69 -1.93
C ARG A 219 -22.77 -21.41 -2.34
N HIS A 220 -22.61 -21.74 -3.61
CA HIS A 220 -21.39 -22.34 -4.14
C HIS A 220 -20.19 -21.40 -3.96
N LEU A 221 -20.33 -20.11 -4.30
CA LEU A 221 -19.31 -19.09 -4.03
C LEU A 221 -19.00 -19.02 -2.52
N TYR A 222 -20.01 -18.95 -1.64
CA TYR A 222 -19.81 -18.99 -0.19
C TYR A 222 -18.97 -20.21 0.25
N HIS A 223 -19.27 -21.42 -0.26
CA HIS A 223 -18.49 -22.63 0.03
C HIS A 223 -17.06 -22.54 -0.54
N GLN A 224 -16.86 -22.05 -1.77
CA GLN A 224 -15.52 -21.83 -2.33
C GLN A 224 -14.66 -20.91 -1.45
N THR A 225 -15.23 -19.82 -0.93
CA THR A 225 -14.53 -18.86 -0.05
C THR A 225 -14.17 -19.42 1.33
N SER A 226 -14.85 -20.49 1.76
CA SER A 226 -14.82 -20.97 3.15
C SER A 226 -14.15 -22.33 3.31
N GLN A 227 -14.22 -23.19 2.29
CA GLN A 227 -13.71 -24.58 2.32
C GLN A 227 -13.16 -25.06 0.96
N GLY A 228 -13.17 -24.22 -0.09
CA GLY A 228 -12.75 -24.61 -1.45
C GLY A 228 -11.46 -23.95 -1.94
N THR A 229 -11.30 -23.91 -3.26
CA THR A 229 -10.10 -23.43 -3.99
C THR A 229 -9.82 -21.93 -3.87
N ARG A 230 -10.73 -21.16 -3.28
CA ARG A 230 -10.59 -19.71 -3.00
C ARG A 230 -10.61 -19.43 -1.50
N THR A 231 -10.07 -20.35 -0.70
CA THR A 231 -9.84 -20.15 0.74
C THR A 231 -8.63 -19.27 0.99
N LEU A 232 -8.66 -18.50 2.09
CA LEU A 232 -7.48 -17.81 2.59
C LEU A 232 -6.50 -18.82 3.22
N PRO A 233 -5.19 -18.51 3.30
CA PRO A 233 -4.21 -19.34 4.01
C PRO A 233 -4.62 -19.62 5.47
N PRO A 234 -4.21 -20.74 6.10
CA PRO A 234 -4.72 -21.18 7.41
C PRO A 234 -4.46 -20.22 8.58
N TYR A 235 -3.43 -19.37 8.46
CA TYR A 235 -3.11 -18.29 9.39
C TYR A 235 -4.05 -17.07 9.28
N ALA A 236 -4.80 -16.95 8.19
CA ALA A 236 -5.74 -15.88 7.94
C ALA A 236 -7.17 -16.36 8.24
N SER A 237 -7.95 -15.49 8.87
CA SER A 237 -9.27 -15.85 9.38
C SER A 237 -10.36 -15.74 8.29
N ALA A 238 -11.06 -16.84 8.00
CA ALA A 238 -12.23 -16.86 7.11
C ALA A 238 -13.47 -16.12 7.70
N GLU A 239 -13.38 -15.64 8.95
CA GLU A 239 -14.32 -14.69 9.54
C GLU A 239 -14.00 -13.24 9.11
N TYR A 240 -14.50 -12.94 7.91
CA TYR A 240 -14.69 -11.58 7.38
C TYR A 240 -16.17 -11.37 7.01
N LEU A 241 -16.60 -10.11 7.01
CA LEU A 241 -17.94 -9.70 6.57
C LEU A 241 -18.17 -10.14 5.12
N ARG A 242 -19.25 -10.86 4.82
CA ARG A 242 -19.65 -11.15 3.43
C ARG A 242 -20.83 -10.24 3.05
N TYR A 243 -20.68 -9.53 1.94
CA TYR A 243 -21.64 -8.56 1.43
C TYR A 243 -21.99 -8.92 -0.02
N TYR A 244 -23.27 -9.12 -0.30
CA TYR A 244 -23.73 -9.69 -1.56
C TYR A 244 -24.21 -8.60 -2.51
N VAL A 245 -23.80 -8.66 -3.78
CA VAL A 245 -24.23 -7.68 -4.79
C VAL A 245 -24.95 -8.42 -5.90
N LEU A 246 -26.19 -8.02 -6.16
CA LEU A 246 -26.85 -8.33 -7.41
C LEU A 246 -26.61 -7.15 -8.35
N VAL A 247 -25.92 -7.40 -9.47
CA VAL A 247 -25.76 -6.41 -10.53
C VAL A 247 -26.91 -6.56 -11.50
N HIS A 248 -27.68 -5.50 -11.69
CA HIS A 248 -28.80 -5.44 -12.62
C HIS A 248 -28.41 -4.65 -13.87
N ASP A 249 -28.53 -5.29 -15.03
CA ASP A 249 -28.30 -4.67 -16.34
C ASP A 249 -29.54 -3.92 -16.82
N GLU A 250 -29.52 -2.58 -16.75
CA GLU A 250 -30.65 -1.73 -17.15
C GLU A 250 -30.90 -1.71 -18.67
N ASP A 251 -29.96 -2.17 -19.50
CA ASP A 251 -30.15 -2.25 -20.95
C ASP A 251 -30.74 -3.62 -21.39
N ARG A 252 -30.74 -4.63 -20.52
CA ARG A 252 -31.05 -6.04 -20.90
C ARG A 252 -32.04 -6.77 -20.01
N ASP A 253 -32.05 -6.50 -18.71
CA ASP A 253 -32.79 -7.30 -17.72
C ASP A 253 -34.09 -6.64 -17.23
N ASP A 254 -34.95 -7.45 -16.63
CA ASP A 254 -36.21 -7.00 -16.03
C ASP A 254 -35.98 -6.56 -14.57
N LEU A 255 -36.18 -5.27 -14.30
CA LEU A 255 -36.03 -4.67 -12.97
C LEU A 255 -36.98 -5.28 -11.93
N ALA A 256 -38.21 -5.69 -12.30
CA ALA A 256 -39.15 -6.30 -11.37
C ALA A 256 -38.70 -7.70 -10.96
N LYS A 257 -38.22 -8.52 -11.92
CA LYS A 257 -37.60 -9.82 -11.64
C LYS A 257 -36.34 -9.66 -10.77
N SER A 258 -35.48 -8.71 -11.11
CA SER A 258 -34.23 -8.42 -10.40
C SER A 258 -34.48 -7.95 -8.96
N THR A 259 -35.53 -7.14 -8.74
CA THR A 259 -35.97 -6.71 -7.40
C THR A 259 -36.53 -7.87 -6.59
N ALA A 260 -37.34 -8.75 -7.20
CA ALA A 260 -37.87 -9.94 -6.53
C ALA A 260 -36.77 -10.93 -6.13
N LEU A 261 -35.77 -11.12 -7.00
CA LEU A 261 -34.57 -11.90 -6.70
C LEU A 261 -33.76 -11.27 -5.56
N PHE A 262 -33.56 -9.95 -5.56
CA PHE A 262 -32.88 -9.23 -4.49
C PHE A 262 -33.59 -9.38 -3.14
N ASP A 263 -34.93 -9.35 -3.12
CA ASP A 263 -35.74 -9.65 -1.93
C ASP A 263 -35.58 -11.10 -1.47
N GLN A 264 -35.41 -12.06 -2.38
CA GLN A 264 -35.12 -13.45 -2.04
C GLN A 264 -33.70 -13.61 -1.48
N MET A 265 -32.70 -12.93 -2.06
CA MET A 265 -31.32 -12.89 -1.54
C MET A 265 -31.27 -12.36 -0.11
N LYS A 266 -31.93 -11.24 0.19
CA LYS A 266 -31.99 -10.67 1.55
C LYS A 266 -32.61 -11.63 2.58
N ARG A 267 -33.54 -12.50 2.17
CA ARG A 267 -34.13 -13.54 3.04
C ARG A 267 -33.19 -14.71 3.32
N HIS A 268 -32.29 -15.05 2.38
CA HIS A 268 -31.34 -16.16 2.53
C HIS A 268 -29.99 -15.74 3.14
N PHE A 269 -29.52 -14.53 2.86
CA PHE A 269 -28.17 -14.06 3.18
C PHE A 269 -28.13 -12.86 4.15
N GLY A 270 -29.29 -12.29 4.50
CA GLY A 270 -29.41 -11.19 5.46
C GLY A 270 -29.31 -9.79 4.82
N LEU A 271 -29.13 -8.78 5.67
CA LEU A 271 -29.22 -7.36 5.27
C LEU A 271 -27.95 -6.81 4.60
N HIS A 272 -26.85 -7.55 4.59
CA HIS A 272 -25.60 -7.17 3.89
C HIS A 272 -25.71 -7.49 2.39
N CYS A 273 -26.69 -6.89 1.71
CA CYS A 273 -26.93 -7.06 0.28
C CYS A 273 -27.21 -5.72 -0.42
N HIS A 274 -26.72 -5.53 -1.65
CA HIS A 274 -27.02 -4.37 -2.51
C HIS A 274 -27.52 -4.78 -3.90
N LEU A 275 -28.36 -3.93 -4.51
CA LEU A 275 -28.80 -4.04 -5.90
C LEU A 275 -28.10 -2.95 -6.71
N LEU A 276 -26.93 -3.26 -7.26
CA LEU A 276 -26.15 -2.34 -8.07
C LEU A 276 -26.74 -2.30 -9.48
N LYS A 277 -27.22 -1.13 -9.91
CA LYS A 277 -27.68 -0.95 -11.29
C LYS A 277 -26.55 -0.43 -12.18
N LEU A 278 -26.38 -1.04 -13.34
CA LEU A 278 -25.44 -0.62 -14.38
C LEU A 278 -26.09 -0.84 -15.75
N ARG A 279 -25.70 -0.09 -16.76
CA ARG A 279 -26.06 -0.36 -18.16
C ARG A 279 -25.08 -1.35 -18.79
N SER A 280 -25.46 -2.18 -19.77
CA SER A 280 -24.49 -2.97 -20.57
C SER A 280 -23.59 -2.08 -21.44
N SER A 281 -24.14 -1.00 -21.96
CA SER A 281 -23.46 -0.12 -22.93
C SER A 281 -22.24 0.61 -22.35
N ALA A 282 -21.18 0.69 -23.16
CA ALA A 282 -20.07 1.61 -22.96
C ALA A 282 -20.54 3.06 -23.20
N ALA A 283 -19.92 4.03 -22.53
CA ALA A 283 -20.14 5.44 -22.83
C ALA A 283 -19.06 5.96 -23.78
N SER A 284 -19.43 6.85 -24.69
CA SER A 284 -18.51 7.67 -25.47
C SER A 284 -18.16 8.95 -24.71
N PRO A 285 -16.95 9.53 -24.88
CA PRO A 285 -16.65 10.88 -24.40
C PRO A 285 -17.50 11.99 -25.05
N SER A 286 -18.34 11.65 -26.05
CA SER A 286 -19.36 12.54 -26.63
C SER A 286 -20.70 12.52 -25.91
N ASP A 287 -20.94 11.56 -25.01
CA ASP A 287 -22.26 11.34 -24.41
C ASP A 287 -22.48 12.28 -23.22
N ASP A 288 -23.68 12.87 -23.14
CA ASP A 288 -24.00 13.81 -22.06
C ASP A 288 -23.96 13.12 -20.69
N GLY A 289 -23.25 13.74 -19.75
CA GLY A 289 -22.98 13.17 -18.43
C GLY A 289 -22.02 11.96 -18.42
N ALA A 290 -21.25 11.69 -19.47
CA ALA A 290 -20.17 10.70 -19.42
C ALA A 290 -19.02 11.15 -18.49
N GLU A 291 -18.47 10.21 -17.72
CA GLU A 291 -17.31 10.42 -16.85
C GLU A 291 -16.17 9.47 -17.24
N GLU A 292 -14.94 9.98 -17.29
CA GLU A 292 -13.74 9.14 -17.40
C GLU A 292 -13.59 8.28 -16.14
N LEU A 293 -13.35 6.96 -16.29
CA LEU A 293 -13.10 6.07 -15.17
C LEU A 293 -11.84 6.55 -14.42
N PRO A 294 -11.94 6.91 -13.12
CA PRO A 294 -10.77 7.38 -12.38
C PRO A 294 -9.68 6.32 -12.35
N ARG A 295 -8.43 6.70 -12.61
CA ARG A 295 -7.30 5.77 -12.50
C ARG A 295 -7.15 5.31 -11.06
N CYS A 296 -7.16 4.00 -10.84
CA CYS A 296 -6.77 3.43 -9.55
C CYS A 296 -5.30 3.81 -9.29
N GLN A 297 -5.07 4.55 -8.21
CA GLN A 297 -3.74 4.87 -7.73
C GLN A 297 -3.17 3.68 -6.93
N TRP A 298 -3.98 2.96 -6.14
CA TRP A 298 -3.51 1.88 -5.25
C TRP A 298 -3.41 0.51 -5.95
N LEU A 299 -2.64 0.50 -7.05
CA LEU A 299 -2.16 -0.69 -7.74
C LEU A 299 -0.90 -1.25 -7.07
N SER A 300 -0.68 -2.56 -7.12
CA SER A 300 0.64 -3.13 -6.78
C SER A 300 1.70 -2.65 -7.79
N PRO A 301 3.00 -2.65 -7.45
CA PRO A 301 4.03 -2.22 -8.41
C PRO A 301 4.03 -3.00 -9.72
N SER A 302 3.69 -4.30 -9.69
CA SER A 302 3.57 -5.15 -10.87
C SER A 302 2.34 -4.81 -11.74
N GLU A 303 1.21 -4.48 -11.10
CA GLU A 303 0.02 -3.99 -11.81
C GLU A 303 0.26 -2.62 -12.44
N GLU A 304 0.95 -1.72 -11.74
CA GLU A 304 1.32 -0.39 -12.24
C GLU A 304 2.28 -0.49 -13.43
N LEU A 305 3.31 -1.35 -13.35
CA LEU A 305 4.23 -1.64 -14.46
C LEU A 305 3.52 -2.24 -15.69
N GLN A 306 2.58 -3.16 -15.49
CA GLN A 306 1.79 -3.70 -16.59
C GLN A 306 0.90 -2.61 -17.22
N HIS A 307 0.24 -1.79 -16.40
CA HIS A 307 -0.56 -0.67 -16.89
C HIS A 307 0.29 0.38 -17.63
N GLU A 308 1.52 0.69 -17.18
CA GLU A 308 2.48 1.55 -17.89
C GLU A 308 2.81 0.95 -19.28
N ALA A 309 3.05 -0.36 -19.36
CA ALA A 309 3.36 -1.05 -20.63
C ALA A 309 2.16 -1.12 -21.59
N ASP A 310 0.98 -1.48 -21.10
CA ASP A 310 -0.26 -1.52 -21.89
C ASP A 310 -0.64 -0.13 -22.40
N THR A 311 -0.45 0.91 -21.57
CA THR A 311 -0.60 2.32 -21.95
C THR A 311 0.32 2.70 -23.11
N ALA A 312 1.60 2.31 -23.04
CA ALA A 312 2.58 2.60 -24.10
C ALA A 312 2.20 1.91 -25.41
N ALA A 313 1.81 0.62 -25.35
CA ALA A 313 1.38 -0.13 -26.53
C ALA A 313 0.08 0.41 -27.18
N LEU A 314 -0.81 1.01 -26.38
CA LEU A 314 -2.03 1.66 -26.90
C LEU A 314 -1.78 3.06 -27.48
N ALA A 315 -0.76 3.77 -26.99
CA ALA A 315 -0.40 5.10 -27.48
C ALA A 315 0.04 5.08 -28.96
N ASP A 316 0.79 4.06 -29.37
CA ASP A 316 1.19 3.82 -30.78
C ASP A 316 -0.01 3.59 -31.71
N VAL A 317 -1.19 3.26 -31.17
CA VAL A 317 -2.42 2.89 -31.90
C VAL A 317 -3.49 4.01 -31.85
N GLN A 318 -3.19 5.15 -31.20
CA GLN A 318 -4.10 6.30 -31.05
C GLN A 318 -5.48 5.96 -30.43
N ARG A 319 -5.59 4.86 -29.66
CA ARG A 319 -6.81 4.52 -28.94
C ARG A 319 -6.99 5.38 -27.68
N PRO A 320 -8.23 5.59 -27.21
CA PRO A 320 -8.47 6.11 -25.86
C PRO A 320 -7.78 5.21 -24.83
N THR A 321 -6.93 5.81 -24.00
CA THR A 321 -6.17 5.10 -22.95
C THR A 321 -7.03 4.76 -21.74
N SER A 322 -8.18 5.41 -21.60
CA SER A 322 -9.10 5.31 -20.46
C SER A 322 -10.50 4.93 -20.91
N ALA A 323 -11.17 4.12 -20.08
CA ALA A 323 -12.57 3.78 -20.24
C ALA A 323 -13.48 4.92 -19.77
N PHE A 324 -14.65 5.07 -20.39
CA PHE A 324 -15.68 6.04 -20.00
C PHE A 324 -16.93 5.31 -19.52
N LEU A 325 -17.52 5.84 -18.45
CA LEU A 325 -18.77 5.37 -17.86
C LEU A 325 -19.86 6.42 -18.02
N ALA A 326 -21.13 6.00 -18.00
CA ALA A 326 -22.21 6.97 -17.81
C ALA A 326 -22.15 7.51 -16.36
N GLY A 327 -22.42 8.79 -16.16
CA GLY A 327 -22.50 9.39 -14.82
C GLY A 327 -23.53 8.69 -13.91
N ALA A 328 -24.55 8.05 -14.49
CA ALA A 328 -25.46 7.15 -13.79
C ALA A 328 -24.76 5.89 -13.24
N ASP A 329 -23.99 5.16 -14.06
CA ASP A 329 -23.18 4.00 -13.62
C ASP A 329 -22.19 4.44 -12.52
N ALA A 330 -21.48 5.55 -12.75
CA ALA A 330 -20.50 6.09 -11.80
C ALA A 330 -21.15 6.54 -10.48
N ALA A 331 -22.35 7.14 -10.52
CA ALA A 331 -23.13 7.49 -9.33
C ALA A 331 -23.66 6.25 -8.59
N ALA A 332 -24.07 5.20 -9.30
CA ALA A 332 -24.48 3.94 -8.71
C ALA A 332 -23.32 3.26 -7.97
N ILE A 333 -22.13 3.16 -8.60
CA ILE A 333 -20.94 2.59 -7.96
C ILE A 333 -20.50 3.43 -6.75
N ARG A 334 -20.48 4.76 -6.85
CA ARG A 334 -20.22 5.66 -5.70
C ARG A 334 -21.18 5.44 -4.54
N THR A 335 -22.46 5.20 -4.84
CA THR A 335 -23.50 4.95 -3.83
C THR A 335 -23.31 3.59 -3.18
N PHE A 336 -23.10 2.53 -3.97
CA PHE A 336 -22.79 1.18 -3.51
C PHE A 336 -21.57 1.16 -2.56
N VAL A 337 -20.42 1.71 -2.99
CA VAL A 337 -19.19 1.69 -2.16
C VAL A 337 -19.40 2.48 -0.87
N ARG A 338 -20.12 3.61 -0.92
CA ARG A 338 -20.50 4.37 0.27
C ARG A 338 -21.38 3.57 1.22
N GLU A 339 -22.39 2.87 0.71
CA GLU A 339 -23.31 2.05 1.49
C GLU A 339 -22.59 0.87 2.16
N LEU A 340 -21.83 0.10 1.38
CA LEU A 340 -20.96 -0.98 1.84
C LEU A 340 -20.08 -0.52 3.01
N VAL A 341 -19.36 0.60 2.85
CA VAL A 341 -18.42 1.07 3.88
C VAL A 341 -19.15 1.61 5.11
N THR A 342 -20.13 2.50 4.93
CA THR A 342 -20.76 3.22 6.06
C THR A 342 -21.79 2.39 6.83
N GLN A 343 -22.48 1.44 6.17
CA GLN A 343 -23.52 0.63 6.81
C GLN A 343 -23.06 -0.77 7.21
N SER A 344 -21.99 -1.30 6.61
CA SER A 344 -21.55 -2.68 6.86
C SER A 344 -20.08 -2.80 7.30
N VAL A 345 -19.11 -2.32 6.52
CA VAL A 345 -17.68 -2.54 6.83
C VAL A 345 -17.26 -1.86 8.13
N VAL A 346 -17.49 -0.54 8.26
CA VAL A 346 -17.10 0.19 9.49
C VAL A 346 -17.86 -0.33 10.72
N PRO A 347 -19.20 -0.51 10.70
CA PRO A 347 -19.92 -1.11 11.84
C PRO A 347 -19.46 -2.53 12.21
N HIS A 348 -19.10 -3.38 11.24
CA HIS A 348 -18.54 -4.70 11.53
C HIS A 348 -17.18 -4.60 12.24
N MET A 349 -16.30 -3.70 11.78
CA MET A 349 -15.01 -3.46 12.42
C MET A 349 -15.16 -2.87 13.83
N GLU A 350 -16.06 -1.90 14.03
CA GLU A 350 -16.42 -1.37 15.35
C GLU A 350 -16.87 -2.50 16.31
N GLN A 351 -17.80 -3.35 15.85
CA GLN A 351 -18.32 -4.47 16.64
C GLN A 351 -17.23 -5.49 17.01
N ARG A 352 -16.36 -5.85 16.05
CA ARG A 352 -15.24 -6.79 16.28
C ARG A 352 -14.19 -6.22 17.24
N ILE A 353 -13.83 -4.94 17.11
CA ILE A 353 -12.95 -4.25 18.05
C ILE A 353 -13.54 -4.26 19.46
N ALA A 354 -14.82 -3.90 19.62
CA ALA A 354 -15.48 -3.90 20.92
C ALA A 354 -15.46 -5.30 21.57
N LEU A 355 -15.83 -6.33 20.80
CA LEU A 355 -15.85 -7.73 21.23
C LEU A 355 -14.47 -8.22 21.69
N TRP A 356 -13.42 -8.06 20.88
CA TRP A 356 -12.07 -8.51 21.24
C TRP A 356 -11.45 -7.67 22.38
N ASN A 357 -11.78 -6.38 22.44
CA ASN A 357 -11.34 -5.50 23.52
C ASN A 357 -11.96 -5.89 24.86
N GLU A 358 -13.27 -6.21 24.90
CA GLU A 358 -13.94 -6.70 26.10
C GLU A 358 -13.42 -8.10 26.49
N GLN A 359 -13.43 -9.06 25.56
CA GLN A 359 -13.15 -10.46 25.86
C GLN A 359 -11.68 -10.75 26.20
N ILE A 360 -10.73 -10.03 25.60
CA ILE A 360 -9.30 -10.37 25.66
C ILE A 360 -8.48 -9.21 26.24
N ALA A 361 -8.54 -8.04 25.60
CA ALA A 361 -7.60 -6.96 25.91
C ALA A 361 -7.86 -6.30 27.28
N SER A 362 -9.13 -6.12 27.67
CA SER A 362 -9.52 -5.58 28.98
C SER A 362 -8.99 -6.45 30.13
N ARG A 363 -9.12 -7.78 29.99
CA ARG A 363 -8.70 -8.77 30.98
C ARG A 363 -7.18 -8.78 31.17
N ARG A 364 -6.41 -8.63 30.08
CA ARG A 364 -4.94 -8.52 30.13
C ARG A 364 -4.43 -7.15 30.62
N ARG A 365 -5.15 -6.05 30.33
CA ARG A 365 -4.81 -4.68 30.82
C ARG A 365 -5.14 -4.46 32.29
N GLY A 366 -6.13 -5.17 32.83
CA GLY A 366 -6.54 -5.07 34.23
C GLY A 366 -5.47 -5.55 35.21
N ILE A 367 -5.63 -5.17 36.49
CA ILE A 367 -4.71 -5.50 37.58
C ILE A 367 -4.43 -7.01 37.66
N SER A 368 -5.47 -7.84 37.49
CA SER A 368 -5.37 -9.31 37.49
C SER A 368 -4.49 -9.85 36.35
N GLY A 369 -4.59 -9.28 35.14
CA GLY A 369 -3.80 -9.70 33.98
C GLY A 369 -2.30 -9.48 34.16
N ARG A 370 -1.91 -8.36 34.80
CA ARG A 370 -0.51 -8.04 35.09
C ARG A 370 0.15 -8.95 36.13
N PHE A 371 -0.62 -9.57 37.01
CA PHE A 371 -0.09 -10.57 37.96
C PHE A 371 -0.02 -11.99 37.37
N MET A 372 -0.88 -12.32 36.39
CA MET A 372 -0.90 -13.63 35.71
C MET A 372 0.32 -13.90 34.81
N SER A 373 1.00 -12.87 34.28
CA SER A 373 2.26 -13.05 33.54
C SER A 373 3.48 -13.15 34.47
N ILE A 374 3.45 -12.44 35.61
CA ILE A 374 4.52 -12.48 36.62
C ILE A 374 4.56 -13.83 37.34
N SER A 375 3.41 -14.42 37.67
CA SER A 375 3.37 -15.75 38.32
C SER A 375 4.00 -16.85 37.45
N LYS A 376 3.78 -16.84 36.13
CA LYS A 376 4.45 -17.75 35.18
C LYS A 376 5.98 -17.62 35.19
N ARG A 377 6.52 -16.43 35.47
CA ARG A 377 7.97 -16.18 35.51
C ARG A 377 8.65 -16.55 36.83
N TRP A 378 7.89 -16.78 37.92
CA TRP A 378 8.42 -17.23 39.21
C TRP A 378 8.10 -18.71 39.54
N ALA A 379 7.04 -19.28 38.95
CA ALA A 379 6.60 -20.67 39.19
C ALA A 379 7.53 -21.78 38.62
N GLY A 380 8.80 -21.48 38.39
CA GLY A 380 9.82 -22.42 37.89
C GLY A 380 10.35 -23.42 38.93
N ILE A 381 9.74 -23.50 40.12
CA ILE A 381 10.14 -24.41 41.21
C ILE A 381 8.96 -25.28 41.62
N GLY A 382 8.86 -26.45 40.99
CA GLY A 382 8.24 -27.68 41.52
C GLY A 382 6.75 -27.68 41.88
N SER A 383 5.89 -28.08 40.94
CA SER A 383 4.81 -29.05 41.22
C SER A 383 4.27 -29.68 39.94
N SER A 384 3.95 -30.98 39.97
CA SER A 384 3.32 -31.71 38.86
C SER A 384 1.87 -32.05 39.20
N ALA A 385 0.92 -31.29 38.67
CA ALA A 385 -0.52 -31.62 38.76
C ALA A 385 -1.27 -31.32 37.46
N ARG A 386 -1.95 -32.35 36.98
CA ARG A 386 -2.89 -32.42 35.84
C ARG A 386 -4.06 -31.41 36.08
N HIS A 387 -4.86 -30.96 35.12
CA HIS A 387 -5.38 -31.67 33.94
C HIS A 387 -5.72 -30.72 32.77
N SER A 388 -5.59 -31.21 31.52
CA SER A 388 -6.50 -30.90 30.41
C SER A 388 -6.55 -32.09 29.44
N SER A 389 -7.62 -32.22 28.67
CA SER A 389 -7.90 -33.41 27.85
C SER A 389 -7.25 -33.39 26.47
N SER A 390 -6.94 -34.58 25.97
CA SER A 390 -6.22 -34.83 24.71
C SER A 390 -6.92 -34.31 23.45
N SER A 391 -6.14 -33.67 22.57
CA SER A 391 -6.15 -33.97 21.14
C SER A 391 -4.70 -34.21 20.71
N SER A 392 -4.47 -35.12 19.77
CA SER A 392 -3.16 -35.76 19.56
C SER A 392 -2.48 -35.36 18.24
N GLY A 393 -1.30 -34.74 18.35
CA GLY A 393 -0.35 -34.55 17.26
C GLY A 393 1.02 -34.24 17.87
N ALA A 394 2.04 -35.05 17.60
CA ALA A 394 3.34 -34.99 18.28
C ALA A 394 4.44 -34.48 17.34
N GLY A 395 5.23 -33.50 17.77
CA GLY A 395 6.31 -32.92 16.96
C GLY A 395 7.07 -31.78 17.65
N ALA A 396 7.97 -32.13 18.58
CA ALA A 396 8.93 -31.29 19.31
C ALA A 396 9.05 -29.78 18.96
N GLY A 397 8.68 -28.91 19.91
CA GLY A 397 9.01 -27.47 19.91
C GLY A 397 8.63 -26.81 21.25
N THR A 398 9.60 -26.56 22.13
CA THR A 398 9.34 -26.23 23.55
C THR A 398 8.97 -24.75 23.78
N GLY A 399 7.82 -24.32 23.27
CA GLY A 399 7.16 -23.06 23.62
C GLY A 399 5.91 -23.31 24.47
N ASN A 400 5.74 -22.60 25.59
CA ASN A 400 4.59 -22.78 26.50
C ASN A 400 3.43 -21.79 26.17
N GLY A 401 3.26 -21.50 24.88
CA GLY A 401 2.31 -20.52 24.34
C GLY A 401 1.66 -21.01 23.04
N ASN A 402 0.83 -20.18 22.42
CA ASN A 402 -0.06 -20.60 21.32
C ASN A 402 0.55 -20.40 19.92
N TYR A 403 1.89 -20.31 19.84
CA TYR A 403 2.65 -20.13 18.60
C TYR A 403 3.12 -21.47 18.05
N ASP A 404 2.79 -21.79 16.79
CA ASP A 404 3.39 -22.94 16.12
C ASP A 404 4.75 -22.53 15.53
N SER A 405 5.84 -23.01 16.16
CA SER A 405 7.21 -22.74 15.71
C SER A 405 7.63 -23.50 14.45
N LEU A 406 6.91 -24.56 14.07
CA LEU A 406 7.17 -25.33 12.84
C LEU A 406 6.48 -24.70 11.63
N GLN A 407 5.23 -24.25 11.82
CA GLN A 407 4.44 -23.56 10.80
C GLN A 407 4.62 -22.02 10.83
N ALA A 408 5.43 -21.52 11.75
CA ALA A 408 5.79 -20.12 11.95
C ALA A 408 4.62 -19.13 12.15
N HIS A 409 3.45 -19.58 12.61
CA HIS A 409 2.26 -18.75 12.80
C HIS A 409 1.44 -19.07 14.07
N TYR A 410 0.63 -18.10 14.50
CA TYR A 410 -0.41 -18.32 15.50
C TYR A 410 -1.69 -18.82 14.83
N ARG A 411 -2.40 -19.75 15.48
CA ARG A 411 -3.77 -20.14 15.08
C ARG A 411 -4.67 -18.89 15.07
N HIS A 412 -5.52 -18.73 14.06
CA HIS A 412 -6.18 -17.44 13.76
C HIS A 412 -7.18 -16.94 14.84
N ASP A 413 -7.61 -17.81 15.75
CA ASP A 413 -8.46 -17.55 16.91
C ASP A 413 -7.68 -17.52 18.24
N ALA A 414 -6.36 -17.69 18.21
CA ALA A 414 -5.51 -17.53 19.38
C ALA A 414 -5.66 -16.09 19.94
N PRO A 415 -5.67 -15.89 21.26
CA PRO A 415 -5.85 -14.55 21.82
C PRO A 415 -4.74 -13.57 21.38
N GLU A 416 -3.53 -14.05 21.12
CA GLU A 416 -2.42 -13.27 20.56
C GLU A 416 -2.66 -12.86 19.09
N ALA A 417 -3.34 -13.69 18.29
CA ALA A 417 -3.73 -13.37 16.92
C ALA A 417 -4.95 -12.42 16.88
N LEU A 418 -5.92 -12.61 17.77
CA LEU A 418 -7.08 -11.73 17.91
C LEU A 418 -6.68 -10.35 18.46
N LEU A 419 -5.66 -10.26 19.33
CA LEU A 419 -5.07 -8.98 19.75
C LEU A 419 -4.37 -8.26 18.58
N ARG A 420 -3.69 -8.98 17.68
CA ARG A 420 -3.16 -8.40 16.42
C ARG A 420 -4.28 -7.85 15.55
N LYS A 421 -5.33 -8.65 15.30
CA LYS A 421 -6.48 -8.26 14.46
C LYS A 421 -7.25 -7.06 15.04
N LEU A 422 -7.40 -6.99 16.37
CA LEU A 422 -7.91 -5.82 17.09
C LEU A 422 -7.03 -4.58 16.85
N ALA A 423 -5.71 -4.69 17.03
CA ALA A 423 -4.78 -3.58 16.87
C ALA A 423 -4.73 -3.04 15.44
N ASP A 424 -4.72 -3.93 14.45
CA ASP A 424 -4.75 -3.58 13.02
C ASP A 424 -6.11 -2.97 12.62
N PHE A 425 -7.24 -3.52 13.08
CA PHE A 425 -8.57 -2.93 12.84
C PHE A 425 -8.69 -1.53 13.48
N ALA A 426 -8.16 -1.33 14.69
CA ALA A 426 -8.14 -0.03 15.34
C ALA A 426 -7.25 0.99 14.59
N LEU A 427 -6.16 0.53 13.97
CA LEU A 427 -5.32 1.36 13.10
C LEU A 427 -6.07 1.79 11.83
N MET A 428 -6.73 0.84 11.14
CA MET A 428 -7.55 1.10 9.96
C MET A 428 -8.70 2.08 10.25
N LEU A 429 -9.36 1.96 11.40
CA LEU A 429 -10.39 2.88 11.89
C LEU A 429 -9.83 4.19 12.49
N ARG A 430 -8.51 4.40 12.44
CA ARG A 430 -7.80 5.61 12.91
C ARG A 430 -7.89 5.87 14.43
N ASP A 431 -8.27 4.87 15.24
CA ASP A 431 -8.04 4.86 16.70
C ASP A 431 -6.59 4.43 17.00
N PHE A 432 -5.67 5.31 16.62
CA PHE A 432 -4.24 5.14 16.84
C PHE A 432 -3.86 4.96 18.32
N LYS A 433 -4.72 5.40 19.26
CA LYS A 433 -4.49 5.26 20.70
C LYS A 433 -4.77 3.83 21.15
N LEU A 434 -5.91 3.25 20.76
CA LEU A 434 -6.21 1.84 21.02
C LEU A 434 -5.19 0.94 20.32
N ALA A 435 -4.91 1.18 19.04
CA ALA A 435 -3.96 0.41 18.24
C ALA A 435 -2.59 0.32 18.94
N ALA A 436 -1.97 1.47 19.24
CA ALA A 436 -0.71 1.54 19.98
C ALA A 436 -0.75 0.77 21.31
N SER A 437 -1.79 0.96 22.12
CA SER A 437 -1.94 0.27 23.41
C SER A 437 -2.25 -1.23 23.30
N THR A 438 -2.52 -1.74 22.10
CA THR A 438 -2.77 -3.17 21.83
C THR A 438 -1.54 -3.83 21.25
N PHE A 439 -0.81 -3.16 20.34
CA PHE A 439 0.52 -3.61 19.92
C PHE A 439 1.48 -3.70 21.11
N ASP A 440 1.53 -2.66 21.97
CA ASP A 440 2.36 -2.65 23.19
C ASP A 440 2.07 -3.84 24.13
N LEU A 441 0.79 -4.22 24.24
CA LEU A 441 0.34 -5.34 25.07
C LEU A 441 0.77 -6.71 24.51
N VAL A 442 0.68 -6.93 23.20
CA VAL A 442 0.96 -8.25 22.59
C VAL A 442 2.45 -8.47 22.30
N ARG A 443 3.25 -7.41 22.27
CA ARG A 443 4.72 -7.47 22.10
C ARG A 443 5.43 -8.32 23.16
N SER A 444 4.99 -8.28 24.42
CA SER A 444 5.57 -9.14 25.46
C SER A 444 5.34 -10.61 25.16
N ASP A 445 4.13 -10.93 24.70
CA ASP A 445 3.69 -12.30 24.43
C ASP A 445 4.50 -12.88 23.25
N TYR A 446 4.68 -12.09 22.17
CA TYR A 446 5.55 -12.47 21.04
C TYR A 446 7.03 -12.59 21.41
N SER A 447 7.52 -11.85 22.40
CA SER A 447 8.90 -11.96 22.88
C SER A 447 9.12 -13.22 23.71
N ASP A 448 8.16 -13.57 24.57
CA ASP A 448 8.23 -14.77 25.43
C ASP A 448 8.03 -16.05 24.61
N ASP A 449 7.14 -16.03 23.60
CA ASP A 449 6.96 -17.12 22.62
C ASP A 449 8.09 -17.21 21.57
N LYS A 450 9.02 -16.23 21.54
CA LYS A 450 10.10 -16.11 20.53
C LYS A 450 9.59 -16.02 19.08
N ALA A 451 8.40 -15.46 18.89
CA ALA A 451 7.78 -15.26 17.58
C ALA A 451 8.36 -14.01 16.87
N TRP A 452 9.65 -14.04 16.52
CA TRP A 452 10.43 -12.85 16.12
C TRP A 452 9.79 -11.99 15.01
N LYS A 453 9.13 -12.60 14.02
CA LYS A 453 8.47 -11.83 12.95
C LYS A 453 7.22 -11.08 13.47
N TYR A 454 6.43 -11.71 14.32
CA TYR A 454 5.31 -11.06 15.01
C TYR A 454 5.80 -9.96 15.95
N LEU A 455 6.89 -10.20 16.70
CA LEU A 455 7.54 -9.19 17.52
C LEU A 455 8.01 -7.99 16.69
N ALA A 456 8.61 -8.22 15.52
CA ALA A 456 9.07 -7.16 14.62
C ALA A 456 7.90 -6.28 14.13
N GLY A 457 6.88 -6.90 13.53
CA GLY A 457 5.71 -6.19 13.02
C GLY A 457 4.86 -5.52 14.12
N ALA A 458 4.87 -6.04 15.34
CA ALA A 458 4.23 -5.37 16.48
C ALA A 458 5.09 -4.23 17.07
N ASN A 459 6.41 -4.30 16.97
CA ASN A 459 7.30 -3.19 17.31
C ASN A 459 7.11 -2.01 16.36
N GLU A 460 7.19 -2.30 15.07
CA GLU A 460 6.96 -1.36 13.97
C GLU A 460 5.59 -0.67 14.11
N MET A 461 4.49 -1.42 14.15
CA MET A 461 3.15 -0.83 14.16
C MET A 461 2.80 -0.14 15.49
N CYS A 462 3.43 -0.51 16.62
CA CYS A 462 3.32 0.28 17.86
C CYS A 462 3.99 1.66 17.73
N CYS A 463 5.16 1.72 17.09
CA CYS A 463 5.86 2.98 16.82
C CYS A 463 5.02 3.86 15.88
N ILE A 464 4.60 3.31 14.73
CA ILE A 464 3.76 4.01 13.74
C ILE A 464 2.44 4.49 14.35
N ALA A 465 1.73 3.69 15.14
CA ALA A 465 0.49 4.13 15.79
C ALA A 465 0.71 5.29 16.79
N ASN A 466 1.79 5.27 17.58
CA ASN A 466 2.13 6.41 18.45
C ASN A 466 2.50 7.68 17.64
N LEU A 467 3.13 7.50 16.47
CA LEU A 467 3.56 8.58 15.59
C LEU A 467 2.47 9.07 14.61
N LEU A 468 1.40 8.31 14.39
CA LEU A 468 0.20 8.75 13.66
C LEU A 468 -0.81 9.47 14.57
N ASN A 469 -0.72 9.29 15.88
CA ASN A 469 -1.54 10.03 16.84
C ASN A 469 -1.17 11.54 16.84
N PRO A 470 -2.13 12.48 16.67
CA PRO A 470 -1.84 13.91 16.69
C PRO A 470 -1.43 14.45 18.07
N LEU A 471 -1.78 13.77 19.17
CA LEU A 471 -1.58 14.26 20.54
C LEU A 471 -0.13 14.13 21.06
N THR A 472 0.77 13.44 20.34
CA THR A 472 2.19 13.29 20.69
C THR A 472 3.05 14.52 20.33
N GLY A 473 2.49 15.74 20.50
CA GLY A 473 3.19 17.02 20.38
C GLY A 473 3.44 17.75 21.71
N THR A 474 2.94 17.20 22.83
CA THR A 474 3.11 17.77 24.18
C THR A 474 4.37 17.25 24.88
N ALA A 475 4.70 17.76 26.08
CA ALA A 475 5.92 17.39 26.82
C ALA A 475 6.12 15.87 27.02
N ALA A 476 5.03 15.09 27.10
CA ALA A 476 5.06 13.63 27.17
C ALA A 476 5.67 12.94 25.93
N ALA A 477 5.86 13.66 24.81
CA ALA A 477 6.52 13.15 23.62
C ALA A 477 8.04 12.95 23.82
N LYS A 478 8.70 13.77 24.67
CA LYS A 478 10.14 13.63 24.94
C LYS A 478 10.46 12.29 25.60
N LEU A 479 9.69 11.92 26.62
CA LEU A 479 9.79 10.63 27.31
C LEU A 479 9.47 9.42 26.42
N LYS A 480 8.91 9.62 25.23
CA LYS A 480 8.60 8.57 24.26
C LYS A 480 9.65 8.42 23.14
N MET A 481 10.57 9.37 22.99
CA MET A 481 11.53 9.35 21.88
C MET A 481 12.52 8.17 22.00
N GLU A 482 12.99 7.88 23.21
CA GLU A 482 13.82 6.70 23.52
C GLU A 482 13.04 5.39 23.29
N SER A 483 11.74 5.38 23.61
CA SER A 483 10.86 4.26 23.29
C SER A 483 10.74 4.05 21.78
N PHE A 484 10.56 5.12 20.98
CA PHE A 484 10.52 5.01 19.51
C PHE A 484 11.84 4.46 18.94
N ASP A 485 12.98 4.88 19.48
CA ASP A 485 14.30 4.35 19.09
C ASP A 485 14.43 2.85 19.40
N GLN A 486 14.11 2.44 20.64
CA GLN A 486 14.09 1.04 21.07
C GLN A 486 13.15 0.17 20.21
N MET A 487 11.99 0.71 19.81
CA MET A 487 11.02 -0.01 18.97
C MET A 487 11.52 -0.21 17.54
N LEU A 488 12.11 0.82 16.93
CA LEU A 488 12.69 0.71 15.58
C LEU A 488 13.90 -0.22 15.56
N ASP A 489 14.76 -0.17 16.59
CA ASP A 489 15.90 -1.09 16.74
C ASP A 489 15.46 -2.54 16.90
N THR A 490 14.49 -2.81 17.79
CA THR A 490 13.94 -4.16 18.00
C THR A 490 13.27 -4.71 16.73
N ALA A 491 12.56 -3.86 15.97
CA ALA A 491 11.97 -4.24 14.69
C ALA A 491 13.04 -4.56 13.64
N CYS A 492 14.02 -3.67 13.45
CA CYS A 492 15.12 -3.82 12.51
C CYS A 492 15.95 -5.09 12.78
N TYR A 493 16.39 -5.28 14.02
CA TYR A 493 17.14 -6.47 14.44
C TYR A 493 16.33 -7.75 14.27
N SER A 494 15.03 -7.74 14.60
CA SER A 494 14.18 -8.92 14.47
C SER A 494 13.93 -9.28 13.00
N TYR A 495 13.59 -8.31 12.15
CA TYR A 495 13.40 -8.54 10.72
C TYR A 495 14.67 -9.04 10.04
N LEU A 496 15.82 -8.38 10.25
CA LEU A 496 17.08 -8.75 9.59
C LEU A 496 17.70 -10.00 10.21
N THR A 497 18.13 -9.93 11.47
CA THR A 497 18.94 -10.97 12.11
C THR A 497 18.14 -12.22 12.48
N ARG A 498 16.82 -12.12 12.68
CA ARG A 498 15.98 -13.26 13.12
C ARG A 498 15.01 -13.77 12.06
N CYS A 499 14.69 -12.99 11.03
CA CYS A 499 13.71 -13.36 10.00
C CYS A 499 14.24 -13.28 8.56
N ASN A 500 15.43 -12.71 8.33
CA ASN A 500 16.00 -12.46 7.00
C ASN A 500 15.04 -11.71 6.04
N ASP A 501 14.35 -10.69 6.55
CA ASP A 501 13.33 -9.92 5.82
C ASP A 501 13.74 -8.44 5.68
N PRO A 502 14.58 -8.11 4.67
CA PRO A 502 15.03 -6.73 4.46
C PRO A 502 13.93 -5.80 3.95
N ALA A 503 12.87 -6.33 3.31
CA ALA A 503 11.76 -5.51 2.80
C ALA A 503 10.90 -4.94 3.94
N SER A 504 10.56 -5.77 4.93
CA SER A 504 9.83 -5.33 6.11
C SER A 504 10.70 -4.44 7.02
N ALA A 505 12.00 -4.73 7.11
CA ALA A 505 12.95 -3.84 7.79
C ALA A 505 13.02 -2.45 7.14
N LEU A 506 13.09 -2.37 5.81
CA LEU A 506 13.08 -1.10 5.08
C LEU A 506 11.76 -0.34 5.28
N ARG A 507 10.60 -0.99 5.25
CA ARG A 507 9.31 -0.36 5.55
C ARG A 507 9.30 0.23 6.97
N ALA A 508 9.67 -0.58 7.96
CA ALA A 508 9.65 -0.18 9.37
C ALA A 508 10.50 1.06 9.63
N LEU A 509 11.72 1.08 9.07
CA LEU A 509 12.62 2.22 9.20
C LEU A 509 12.14 3.43 8.41
N LEU A 510 11.69 3.29 7.16
CA LEU A 510 11.28 4.43 6.33
C LEU A 510 10.00 5.11 6.88
N LEU A 511 9.01 4.32 7.34
CA LEU A 511 7.83 4.85 8.04
C LEU A 511 8.21 5.53 9.36
N GLY A 512 9.17 4.97 10.09
CA GLY A 512 9.76 5.62 11.26
C GLY A 512 10.37 6.98 10.92
N VAL A 513 11.23 7.05 9.90
CA VAL A 513 11.92 8.27 9.44
C VAL A 513 10.93 9.38 9.09
N GLU A 514 9.98 9.14 8.19
CA GLU A 514 9.07 10.19 7.71
C GLU A 514 8.12 10.70 8.81
N LEU A 515 7.67 9.81 9.71
CA LEU A 515 6.81 10.20 10.82
C LEU A 515 7.58 10.84 12.00
N LEU A 516 8.87 10.54 12.18
CA LEU A 516 9.74 11.16 13.19
C LEU A 516 10.27 12.53 12.75
N LYS A 517 10.54 12.72 11.46
CA LYS A 517 11.03 13.97 10.82
C LYS A 517 10.26 15.21 11.26
N VAL A 518 8.96 15.09 11.51
CA VAL A 518 8.08 16.20 11.96
C VAL A 518 7.93 16.35 13.48
N ARG A 519 8.51 15.46 14.30
CA ARG A 519 8.37 15.48 15.77
C ARG A 519 9.39 16.40 16.46
N GLY A 520 9.57 17.58 15.87
CA GLY A 520 10.53 18.58 16.30
C GLY A 520 11.98 18.10 16.20
N LYS A 521 12.93 18.88 16.74
CA LYS A 521 14.37 18.64 16.55
C LYS A 521 14.83 17.24 16.98
N GLN A 522 14.39 16.73 18.13
CA GLN A 522 14.78 15.39 18.59
C GLN A 522 14.24 14.28 17.67
N GLY A 523 13.02 14.43 17.16
CA GLY A 523 12.46 13.54 16.15
C GLY A 523 13.23 13.59 14.84
N ALA A 524 13.62 14.78 14.38
CA ALA A 524 14.42 14.95 13.16
C ALA A 524 15.87 14.43 13.28
N GLU A 525 16.51 14.59 14.45
CA GLU A 525 17.83 13.98 14.73
C GLU A 525 17.73 12.44 14.80
N LEU A 526 16.63 11.88 15.35
CA LEU A 526 16.38 10.44 15.38
C LEU A 526 16.00 9.87 13.99
N ALA A 527 15.21 10.61 13.20
CA ALA A 527 14.91 10.26 11.81
C ALA A 527 16.19 10.19 10.98
N ALA A 528 17.09 11.16 11.12
CA ALA A 528 18.39 11.13 10.44
C ALA A 528 19.27 9.95 10.88
N LYS A 529 19.25 9.55 12.17
CA LYS A 529 19.92 8.31 12.64
C LYS A 529 19.42 7.09 11.88
N TRP A 530 18.10 6.89 11.81
CA TRP A 530 17.52 5.72 11.15
C TRP A 530 17.64 5.75 9.62
N ALA A 531 17.59 6.93 9.00
CA ALA A 531 17.84 7.08 7.56
C ALA A 531 19.31 6.78 7.18
N ILE A 532 20.29 7.21 7.98
CA ILE A 532 21.69 6.78 7.83
C ILE A 532 21.81 5.26 8.00
N ARG A 533 21.11 4.69 8.98
CA ARG A 533 21.13 3.25 9.25
C ARG A 533 20.54 2.40 8.10
N ILE A 534 19.58 2.92 7.33
CA ILE A 534 19.09 2.29 6.08
C ILE A 534 20.23 2.14 5.06
N LEU A 535 21.11 3.15 4.95
CA LEU A 535 22.27 3.11 4.04
C LEU A 535 23.36 2.16 4.55
N GLU A 536 23.72 2.25 5.84
CA GLU A 536 24.71 1.36 6.48
C GLU A 536 24.37 -0.13 6.34
N LEU A 537 23.08 -0.47 6.41
CA LEU A 537 22.57 -1.83 6.29
C LEU A 537 22.35 -2.28 4.84
N GLY A 538 22.61 -1.43 3.84
CA GLY A 538 22.47 -1.77 2.42
C GLY A 538 21.04 -2.11 1.99
N LEU A 539 20.02 -1.63 2.69
CA LEU A 539 18.61 -2.00 2.45
C LEU A 539 18.04 -1.42 1.15
N VAL A 540 18.78 -0.54 0.46
CA VAL A 540 18.35 0.15 -0.75
C VAL A 540 19.39 0.03 -1.86
N GLY A 541 18.92 -0.16 -3.10
CA GLY A 541 19.75 -0.05 -4.31
C GLY A 541 20.20 1.39 -4.58
N SER A 542 21.02 1.58 -5.61
CA SER A 542 21.68 2.87 -5.93
C SER A 542 20.71 4.07 -6.05
N CYS A 543 19.56 3.91 -6.72
CA CYS A 543 18.55 4.99 -6.77
C CYS A 543 17.95 5.32 -5.40
N GLY A 544 17.80 4.33 -4.52
CA GLY A 544 17.34 4.54 -3.15
C GLY A 544 18.43 5.14 -2.24
N HIS A 545 19.72 4.90 -2.52
CA HIS A 545 20.82 5.54 -1.81
C HIS A 545 20.79 7.07 -1.97
N ALA A 546 20.55 7.56 -3.20
CA ALA A 546 20.37 8.98 -3.48
C ALA A 546 19.12 9.55 -2.76
N LEU A 547 17.95 8.91 -2.94
CA LEU A 547 16.69 9.36 -2.31
C LEU A 547 16.76 9.40 -0.77
N ILE A 548 17.38 8.40 -0.14
CA ILE A 548 17.56 8.38 1.32
C ILE A 548 18.61 9.42 1.76
N SER A 549 19.63 9.72 0.95
CA SER A 549 20.55 10.83 1.21
C SER A 549 19.83 12.19 1.22
N GLU A 550 18.89 12.43 0.31
CA GLU A 550 18.01 13.61 0.31
C GLU A 550 17.12 13.67 1.57
N ARG A 551 16.61 12.52 2.06
CA ARG A 551 15.90 12.48 3.36
C ARG A 551 16.80 12.86 4.52
N ILE A 552 18.02 12.35 4.58
CA ILE A 552 18.98 12.68 5.64
C ILE A 552 19.28 14.20 5.60
N ALA A 553 19.43 14.78 4.42
CA ALA A 553 19.56 16.22 4.24
C ALA A 553 18.33 16.98 4.75
N SER A 554 17.13 16.59 4.32
CA SER A 554 15.84 17.16 4.73
C SER A 554 15.65 17.16 6.26
N CYS A 555 15.98 16.05 6.93
CA CYS A 555 15.96 15.93 8.40
C CYS A 555 16.94 16.86 9.12
N PHE A 556 18.03 17.30 8.48
CA PHE A 556 18.95 18.30 9.03
C PHE A 556 18.61 19.74 8.60
N ALA A 557 17.99 19.95 7.43
CA ALA A 557 17.63 21.26 6.91
C ALA A 557 16.57 21.96 7.79
N GLY A 558 15.53 21.21 8.20
CA GLY A 558 14.46 21.72 9.06
C GLY A 558 14.85 22.05 10.51
N GLN A 559 16.12 21.93 10.90
CA GLN A 559 16.55 22.14 12.28
C GLN A 559 16.89 23.60 12.57
N ILE A 560 15.90 24.32 13.12
CA ILE A 560 16.02 25.69 13.61
C ILE A 560 17.03 25.75 14.79
N GLY A 561 17.88 26.78 14.80
CA GLY A 561 18.85 27.04 15.87
C GLY A 561 18.24 27.74 17.08
N VAL A 562 19.01 27.81 18.17
CA VAL A 562 18.60 28.49 19.40
C VAL A 562 19.12 29.92 19.42
N GLY A 563 18.21 30.90 19.42
CA GLY A 563 18.50 32.33 19.49
C GLY A 563 19.14 32.92 18.22
N ASN A 564 19.41 34.23 18.25
CA ASN A 564 19.92 35.01 17.11
C ASN A 564 21.33 34.59 16.64
N THR A 565 22.02 33.72 17.37
CA THR A 565 23.35 33.18 16.99
C THR A 565 23.25 32.00 16.01
N GLY A 566 22.05 31.46 15.76
CA GLY A 566 21.84 30.29 14.91
C GLY A 566 22.45 28.99 15.48
N TRP A 567 22.80 28.98 16.77
CA TRP A 567 23.52 27.87 17.40
C TRP A 567 22.70 26.58 17.34
N GLY A 568 23.32 25.50 16.85
CA GLY A 568 22.65 24.21 16.71
C GLY A 568 21.72 24.07 15.51
N THR A 569 21.74 25.00 14.54
CA THR A 569 21.33 24.71 13.16
C THR A 569 22.20 23.59 12.58
N ARG A 570 21.67 22.82 11.61
CA ARG A 570 22.42 21.74 10.93
C ARG A 570 22.57 21.96 9.42
N LYS A 571 22.36 23.18 8.91
CA LYS A 571 22.37 23.50 7.46
C LYS A 571 23.63 23.02 6.72
N ARG A 572 24.84 23.21 7.27
CA ARG A 572 26.09 22.67 6.69
C ARG A 572 26.12 21.13 6.55
N LYS A 573 25.44 20.40 7.45
CA LYS A 573 25.31 18.94 7.37
C LYS A 573 24.26 18.56 6.34
N ALA A 574 23.12 19.26 6.30
CA ALA A 574 22.09 19.07 5.27
C ALA A 574 22.66 19.28 3.85
N ALA A 575 23.37 20.38 3.65
CA ALA A 575 24.04 20.70 2.39
C ALA A 575 25.04 19.62 1.96
N MET A 576 25.80 19.04 2.91
CA MET A 576 26.73 17.94 2.64
C MET A 576 26.02 16.67 2.15
N TRP A 577 24.88 16.30 2.75
CA TRP A 577 24.07 15.17 2.29
C TRP A 577 23.39 15.42 0.93
N ASN A 578 23.03 16.67 0.62
CA ASN A 578 22.58 17.03 -0.74
C ASN A 578 23.73 17.00 -1.77
N VAL A 579 24.97 17.32 -1.39
CA VAL A 579 26.15 17.14 -2.27
C VAL A 579 26.41 15.66 -2.55
N THR A 580 26.28 14.77 -1.57
CA THR A 580 26.42 13.31 -1.81
C THR A 580 25.27 12.76 -2.66
N ALA A 581 24.04 13.22 -2.45
CA ALA A 581 22.90 12.86 -3.31
C ALA A 581 23.11 13.33 -4.76
N ALA A 582 23.63 14.55 -4.98
CA ALA A 582 23.92 15.07 -6.31
C ALA A 582 24.99 14.24 -7.05
N ASP A 583 26.04 13.81 -6.34
CA ASP A 583 27.07 12.92 -6.87
C ASP A 583 26.52 11.53 -7.22
N ASP A 584 25.65 10.95 -6.38
CA ASP A 584 24.97 9.68 -6.68
C ASP A 584 24.01 9.77 -7.87
N TRP A 585 23.23 10.86 -7.98
CA TRP A 585 22.42 11.12 -9.17
C TRP A 585 23.27 11.28 -10.44
N MET A 586 24.47 11.85 -10.34
CA MET A 586 25.42 11.91 -11.45
C MET A 586 25.98 10.54 -11.85
N LYS A 587 26.29 9.66 -10.89
CA LYS A 587 26.66 8.24 -11.16
C LYS A 587 25.53 7.49 -11.86
N LEU A 588 24.27 7.81 -11.54
CA LEU A 588 23.07 7.29 -12.19
C LEU A 588 22.73 7.98 -13.54
N GLY A 589 23.56 8.95 -13.97
CA GLY A 589 23.33 9.72 -15.20
C GLY A 589 22.12 10.66 -15.16
N ARG A 590 21.51 10.88 -13.99
CA ARG A 590 20.30 11.70 -13.79
C ARG A 590 20.68 13.14 -13.46
N ALA A 591 21.27 13.82 -14.44
CA ALA A 591 21.80 15.18 -14.27
C ALA A 591 20.76 16.26 -13.90
N GLY A 592 19.45 16.00 -14.10
CA GLY A 592 18.36 16.88 -13.62
C GLY A 592 18.28 16.92 -12.09
N PHE A 593 17.97 15.79 -11.46
CA PHE A 593 17.93 15.66 -9.99
C PHE A 593 19.28 16.03 -9.33
N ALA A 594 20.40 15.76 -10.00
CA ALA A 594 21.71 16.21 -9.54
C ALA A 594 21.89 17.75 -9.55
N ALA A 595 21.26 18.46 -10.49
CA ALA A 595 21.29 19.92 -10.52
C ALA A 595 20.41 20.54 -9.43
N GLU A 596 19.24 19.94 -9.19
CA GLU A 596 18.27 20.37 -8.18
C GLU A 596 18.83 20.19 -6.76
N THR A 597 19.33 18.99 -6.43
CA THR A 597 19.95 18.70 -5.12
C THR A 597 21.21 19.54 -4.89
N LEU A 598 22.05 19.76 -5.92
CA LEU A 598 23.22 20.65 -5.83
C LEU A 598 22.83 22.14 -5.72
N GLY A 599 21.66 22.54 -6.24
CA GLY A 599 21.07 23.86 -6.01
C GLY A 599 20.73 24.07 -4.54
N GLN A 600 19.90 23.17 -3.99
CA GLN A 600 19.55 23.19 -2.56
C GLN A 600 20.78 23.14 -1.65
N ALA A 601 21.83 22.39 -2.02
CA ALA A 601 23.08 22.36 -1.26
C ALA A 601 23.76 23.75 -1.19
N LYS A 602 23.80 24.49 -2.31
CA LYS A 602 24.38 25.84 -2.37
C LYS A 602 23.59 26.82 -1.52
N GLU A 603 22.26 26.75 -1.55
CA GLU A 603 21.37 27.54 -0.69
C GLU A 603 21.65 27.27 0.79
N LEU A 604 21.65 26.00 1.20
CA LEU A 604 21.91 25.58 2.58
C LEU A 604 23.33 25.91 3.08
N TYR A 605 24.32 26.02 2.18
CA TYR A 605 25.65 26.55 2.52
C TYR A 605 25.64 28.08 2.65
N ALA A 606 24.99 28.80 1.73
CA ALA A 606 24.88 30.27 1.76
C ALA A 606 24.12 30.78 2.98
N GLU A 607 23.12 30.03 3.46
CA GLU A 607 22.39 30.29 4.71
C GLU A 607 23.17 29.93 6.00
N SER A 608 24.42 29.48 5.89
CA SER A 608 25.25 29.15 7.04
C SER A 608 26.03 30.36 7.59
N ARG A 609 26.65 30.22 8.76
CA ARG A 609 27.40 31.30 9.44
C ARG A 609 28.52 31.96 8.60
N HIS A 610 28.97 31.30 7.53
CA HIS A 610 30.02 31.80 6.64
C HIS A 610 29.48 32.46 5.36
N GLY A 611 28.16 32.58 5.19
CA GLY A 611 27.54 33.19 4.00
C GLY A 611 27.83 32.42 2.71
N SER A 612 27.90 33.15 1.59
CA SER A 612 28.33 32.64 0.28
C SER A 612 29.65 31.87 0.33
N ASP A 613 30.55 32.28 1.21
CA ASP A 613 31.94 31.85 1.24
C ASP A 613 32.12 30.57 2.09
N ALA A 614 31.02 29.99 2.58
CA ALA A 614 30.99 28.73 3.33
C ALA A 614 31.61 27.53 2.59
N VAL A 615 31.66 27.59 1.26
CA VAL A 615 32.26 26.57 0.40
C VAL A 615 33.70 26.94 0.03
N SER A 616 33.97 28.19 -0.36
CA SER A 616 35.32 28.66 -0.73
C SER A 616 36.31 28.66 0.43
N ALA A 617 35.82 28.74 1.68
CA ALA A 617 36.62 28.57 2.89
C ALA A 617 37.24 27.16 3.06
N PHE A 618 36.87 26.17 2.24
CA PHE A 618 37.38 24.80 2.31
C PHE A 618 37.80 24.32 0.90
N ALA A 619 39.11 24.37 0.60
CA ALA A 619 39.65 24.17 -0.74
C ALA A 619 39.20 22.87 -1.44
N ASP A 620 39.18 21.74 -0.73
CA ASP A 620 38.75 20.45 -1.29
C ASP A 620 37.25 20.43 -1.59
N MET A 621 36.43 20.98 -0.70
CA MET A 621 34.97 21.09 -0.89
C MET A 621 34.64 22.04 -2.05
N HIS A 622 35.33 23.17 -2.15
CA HIS A 622 35.21 24.08 -3.28
C HIS A 622 35.57 23.40 -4.60
N THR A 623 36.69 22.68 -4.61
CA THR A 623 37.16 21.93 -5.80
C THR A 623 36.16 20.86 -6.22
N PHE A 624 35.71 20.02 -5.28
CA PHE A 624 34.74 18.95 -5.55
C PHE A 624 33.39 19.49 -6.03
N THR A 625 32.81 20.46 -5.32
CA THR A 625 31.50 21.03 -5.68
C THR A 625 31.53 21.81 -7.01
N THR A 626 32.66 22.43 -7.35
CA THR A 626 32.88 23.06 -8.67
C THR A 626 32.99 22.01 -9.77
N GLN A 627 33.77 20.95 -9.57
CA GLN A 627 33.88 19.83 -10.53
C GLN A 627 32.53 19.14 -10.75
N LEU A 628 31.77 18.88 -9.69
CA LEU A 628 30.44 18.28 -9.76
C LEU A 628 29.45 19.21 -10.50
N ALA A 629 29.45 20.51 -10.20
CA ALA A 629 28.61 21.49 -10.90
C ALA A 629 28.92 21.55 -12.41
N LEU A 630 30.20 21.53 -12.78
CA LEU A 630 30.64 21.51 -14.18
C LEU A 630 30.24 20.20 -14.88
N ALA A 631 30.39 19.05 -14.21
CA ALA A 631 29.97 17.75 -14.75
C ALA A 631 28.44 17.69 -14.99
N VAL A 632 27.65 18.21 -14.04
CA VAL A 632 26.18 18.37 -14.17
C VAL A 632 25.84 19.25 -15.38
N GLN A 633 26.46 20.44 -15.49
CA GLN A 633 26.24 21.35 -16.61
C GLN A 633 26.61 20.72 -17.97
N MET A 634 27.73 20.01 -18.06
CA MET A 634 28.12 19.27 -19.28
C MET A 634 27.07 18.21 -19.66
N LYS A 635 26.53 17.47 -18.69
CA LYS A 635 25.50 16.45 -18.96
C LYS A 635 24.16 17.04 -19.38
N LEU A 636 23.72 18.14 -18.75
CA LEU A 636 22.52 18.86 -19.18
C LEU A 636 22.68 19.45 -20.59
N GLY A 637 23.83 20.06 -20.89
CA GLY A 637 24.16 20.56 -22.23
C GLY A 637 24.13 19.45 -23.29
N GLN A 638 24.72 18.29 -23.00
CA GLN A 638 24.66 17.09 -23.87
C GLN A 638 23.21 16.64 -24.10
N ALA A 639 22.36 16.61 -23.06
CA ALA A 639 20.94 16.26 -23.18
C ALA A 639 20.17 17.23 -24.09
N HIS A 640 20.37 18.54 -23.93
CA HIS A 640 19.73 19.55 -24.80
C HIS A 640 20.21 19.47 -26.27
N HIS A 641 21.50 19.19 -26.52
CA HIS A 641 21.99 18.97 -27.88
C HIS A 641 21.42 17.69 -28.51
N ASN A 642 21.34 16.59 -27.76
CA ASN A 642 20.75 15.34 -28.25
C ASN A 642 19.25 15.48 -28.53
N GLY A 643 18.50 16.16 -27.66
CA GLY A 643 17.07 16.45 -27.88
C GLY A 643 16.82 17.33 -29.10
N ARG A 644 17.65 18.36 -29.32
CA ARG A 644 17.60 19.19 -30.55
C ARG A 644 17.98 18.38 -31.80
N SER A 645 19.01 17.55 -31.74
CA SER A 645 19.45 16.69 -32.85
C SER A 645 18.38 15.66 -33.25
N GLY A 646 17.77 14.97 -32.28
CA GLY A 646 16.66 14.05 -32.55
C GLY A 646 15.45 14.73 -33.17
N ARG A 647 15.07 15.92 -32.67
CA ARG A 647 13.95 16.71 -33.20
C ARG A 647 14.24 17.28 -34.61
N ALA A 648 15.49 17.62 -34.91
CA ALA A 648 15.91 17.99 -36.27
C ALA A 648 15.86 16.79 -37.23
N ARG A 649 16.25 15.59 -36.78
CA ARG A 649 16.15 14.35 -37.56
C ARG A 649 14.69 13.96 -37.85
N ALA A 650 13.79 14.15 -36.89
CA ALA A 650 12.36 13.95 -37.09
C ALA A 650 11.77 14.95 -38.11
N ALA A 651 12.11 16.23 -38.00
CA ALA A 651 11.68 17.26 -38.96
C ALA A 651 12.22 16.98 -40.39
N SER A 652 13.44 16.46 -40.51
CA SER A 652 14.05 16.08 -41.79
C SER A 652 13.45 14.81 -42.44
N GLY A 653 12.60 14.06 -41.73
CA GLY A 653 11.97 12.83 -42.25
C GLY A 653 10.59 13.03 -42.85
N ALA A 654 10.02 14.23 -42.78
CA ALA A 654 8.59 14.50 -43.00
C ALA A 654 8.26 15.30 -44.28
N SER A 655 9.22 15.44 -45.22
CA SER A 655 8.96 16.15 -46.49
C SER A 655 9.83 15.60 -47.63
N LEU A 656 9.30 14.60 -48.36
CA LEU A 656 9.68 14.25 -49.74
C LEU A 656 8.77 13.15 -50.32
N VAL A 657 7.46 13.39 -50.40
CA VAL A 657 6.51 12.56 -51.18
C VAL A 657 5.58 13.45 -52.00
N MET A 658 5.97 13.64 -53.26
CA MET A 658 5.17 13.92 -54.46
C MET A 658 4.05 15.00 -54.46
N SER A 659 4.18 15.94 -55.41
CA SER A 659 3.09 16.30 -56.33
C SER A 659 3.66 16.51 -57.75
N GLN A 660 3.02 15.86 -58.72
CA GLN A 660 3.06 16.15 -60.17
C GLN A 660 2.07 17.31 -60.48
N ASP A 661 1.93 17.89 -61.67
CA ASP A 661 2.40 17.56 -63.04
C ASP A 661 2.35 18.80 -63.97
N VAL A 662 2.86 18.69 -65.23
CA VAL A 662 2.41 19.46 -66.43
C VAL A 662 2.75 21.00 -66.48
N GLU A 663 3.14 21.66 -67.58
CA GLU A 663 3.13 21.39 -69.04
C GLU A 663 4.30 22.06 -69.84
N ASP A 664 4.34 21.80 -71.16
CA ASP A 664 4.84 22.64 -72.28
C ASP A 664 6.29 22.50 -72.83
N GLU A 665 6.52 23.04 -74.05
CA GLU A 665 7.33 22.41 -75.12
C GLU A 665 8.66 23.08 -75.58
N THR A 666 9.54 22.23 -76.15
CA THR A 666 10.42 22.43 -77.35
C THR A 666 11.79 23.14 -77.35
N VAL A 667 12.67 22.56 -78.21
CA VAL A 667 13.77 23.14 -79.04
C VAL A 667 15.16 23.46 -78.42
N GLU A 668 16.15 22.62 -78.82
CA GLU A 668 17.55 22.87 -79.30
C GLU A 668 18.52 23.80 -78.49
N ASP A 669 19.87 23.70 -78.54
CA ASP A 669 20.78 22.95 -79.43
C ASP A 669 22.17 22.65 -78.78
N MET A 670 22.97 21.82 -79.47
CA MET A 670 24.46 21.78 -79.57
C MET A 670 25.42 21.31 -78.45
N ALA A 671 26.30 20.40 -78.90
CA ALA A 671 27.76 20.33 -78.66
C ALA A 671 28.36 19.70 -77.36
N ALA A 672 28.95 18.51 -77.54
CA ALA A 672 30.17 18.04 -76.85
C ALA A 672 31.41 18.36 -77.75
N PRO A 673 32.71 18.16 -77.35
CA PRO A 673 33.29 16.84 -77.01
C PRO A 673 34.52 16.82 -76.05
N ALA A 674 35.09 15.61 -75.85
CA ALA A 674 36.50 15.29 -75.48
C ALA A 674 37.00 15.65 -74.04
N ALA A 675 37.98 14.95 -73.43
CA ALA A 675 38.57 13.62 -73.64
C ALA A 675 39.25 13.09 -72.34
N ALA A 676 39.67 11.82 -72.32
CA ALA A 676 40.41 11.15 -71.22
C ALA A 676 41.96 11.21 -71.45
N PRO A 677 42.90 10.63 -70.64
CA PRO A 677 42.84 9.30 -69.97
C PRO A 677 43.54 9.12 -68.58
N ARG A 678 43.23 7.97 -67.92
CA ARG A 678 44.08 6.96 -67.17
C ARG A 678 45.22 7.43 -66.22
N ASP A 679 45.68 6.69 -65.20
CA ASP A 679 45.73 5.25 -64.86
C ASP A 679 45.27 4.95 -63.39
N ALA A 680 45.22 3.74 -62.79
CA ALA A 680 44.97 2.34 -63.20
C ALA A 680 45.73 1.29 -62.32
N ALA A 681 45.28 1.05 -61.07
CA ALA A 681 45.50 -0.19 -60.26
C ALA A 681 44.46 -0.23 -59.11
N ALA A 682 43.67 -1.26 -58.77
CA ALA A 682 43.72 -2.75 -58.86
C ALA A 682 44.64 -3.41 -57.78
N ILE A 683 44.34 -4.53 -57.10
CA ILE A 683 43.17 -5.46 -56.96
C ILE A 683 43.40 -6.29 -55.63
N ASP A 684 42.56 -7.13 -54.98
CA ASP A 684 41.25 -7.82 -55.18
C ASP A 684 40.29 -7.54 -53.97
N ARG A 685 39.12 -8.21 -53.91
CA ARG A 685 38.25 -8.41 -52.72
C ARG A 685 38.17 -9.90 -52.39
N ARG A 686 37.84 -10.25 -51.13
CA ARG A 686 37.07 -11.47 -50.75
C ARG A 686 36.44 -11.26 -49.35
N LEU A 687 35.17 -11.55 -49.03
CA LEU A 687 34.18 -12.59 -49.43
C LEU A 687 34.55 -14.00 -48.90
N VAL A 688 33.68 -14.75 -48.19
CA VAL A 688 32.29 -14.48 -47.73
C VAL A 688 31.80 -15.52 -46.66
N GLN A 689 30.60 -15.27 -46.12
CA GLN A 689 29.63 -16.19 -45.45
C GLN A 689 29.89 -16.85 -44.07
N ARG A 690 28.89 -16.60 -43.22
CA ARG A 690 28.40 -17.39 -42.07
C ARG A 690 28.12 -18.86 -42.44
N ARG A 691 28.23 -19.76 -41.45
CA ARG A 691 27.07 -20.55 -40.96
C ARG A 691 27.25 -21.03 -39.51
N SER A 692 26.16 -21.52 -38.92
CA SER A 692 26.03 -21.95 -37.52
C SER A 692 25.88 -23.48 -37.44
N LEU A 693 26.21 -24.08 -36.28
CA LEU A 693 25.54 -25.28 -35.75
C LEU A 693 25.80 -25.44 -34.23
N MET A 694 25.03 -26.32 -33.58
CA MET A 694 25.00 -26.55 -32.12
C MET A 694 26.00 -27.64 -31.65
N GLY A 695 26.31 -27.66 -30.34
CA GLY A 695 27.01 -28.76 -29.66
C GLY A 695 27.11 -28.51 -28.14
N ASP A 696 26.50 -29.39 -27.34
CA ASP A 696 26.29 -29.25 -25.89
C ASP A 696 27.48 -29.75 -25.02
N ALA A 697 27.49 -29.36 -23.72
CA ALA A 697 27.98 -30.09 -22.54
C ALA A 697 28.90 -29.33 -21.53
N VAL A 698 28.29 -28.96 -20.39
CA VAL A 698 28.78 -29.09 -18.98
C VAL A 698 30.19 -28.59 -18.57
N LEU A 699 30.21 -27.51 -17.75
CA LEU A 699 30.96 -27.46 -16.47
C LEU A 699 30.46 -26.30 -15.57
N ALA A 700 30.73 -26.36 -14.26
CA ALA A 700 30.06 -25.55 -13.24
C ALA A 700 30.72 -24.17 -12.97
N PRO A 701 29.95 -23.14 -12.56
CA PRO A 701 30.47 -21.81 -12.24
C PRO A 701 30.99 -21.70 -10.80
N ALA A 702 32.23 -21.22 -10.65
CA ALA A 702 32.77 -20.70 -9.38
C ALA A 702 32.67 -19.16 -9.34
N PRO A 703 32.45 -18.53 -8.17
CA PRO A 703 32.16 -17.10 -8.08
C PRO A 703 33.44 -16.24 -8.17
N THR A 704 33.42 -15.21 -9.04
CA THR A 704 34.50 -14.23 -9.17
C THR A 704 34.06 -12.84 -8.72
N THR A 705 34.44 -12.47 -7.49
CA THR A 705 34.54 -11.06 -7.07
C THR A 705 35.94 -10.53 -7.37
N PRO A 706 36.09 -9.21 -7.58
CA PRO A 706 37.36 -8.54 -7.31
C PRO A 706 37.15 -7.31 -6.43
N ILE A 707 37.41 -7.47 -5.12
CA ILE A 707 37.61 -6.33 -4.22
C ILE A 707 38.98 -5.72 -4.54
N ARG A 708 39.06 -4.39 -4.70
CA ARG A 708 40.34 -3.66 -4.75
C ARG A 708 40.65 -3.06 -3.38
N PRO A 709 41.87 -3.24 -2.84
CA PRO A 709 42.28 -2.57 -1.62
C PRO A 709 42.47 -1.06 -1.85
N ARG A 710 42.28 -0.28 -0.77
CA ARG A 710 42.51 1.16 -0.72
C ARG A 710 43.84 1.39 0.00
N ASN A 711 44.77 2.12 -0.60
CA ASN A 711 46.01 2.52 0.07
C ASN A 711 45.74 3.73 0.95
N ASP A 712 45.98 3.62 2.25
CA ASP A 712 46.07 4.76 3.17
C ASP A 712 47.54 5.24 3.27
N PRO A 713 47.82 6.54 3.07
CA PRO A 713 49.16 7.09 3.21
C PRO A 713 49.24 8.15 4.34
N LEU A 714 49.13 7.74 5.59
CA LEU A 714 49.67 8.50 6.73
C LEU A 714 50.22 7.52 7.78
N GLY A 715 51.53 7.61 8.04
CA GLY A 715 52.23 6.71 8.95
C GLY A 715 52.09 7.12 10.41
N VAL A 716 52.14 6.11 11.29
CA VAL A 716 52.20 6.26 12.76
C VAL A 716 53.36 7.18 13.16
N ARG A 717 53.07 8.07 14.11
CA ARG A 717 54.05 8.56 15.09
C ARG A 717 53.41 8.52 16.45
N ASP A 718 54.03 7.79 17.35
CA ASP A 718 53.73 7.81 18.77
C ASP A 718 54.26 9.11 19.38
N ASP A 719 53.52 9.65 20.36
CA ASP A 719 54.02 10.56 21.39
C ASP A 719 53.09 10.36 22.60
N ASP A 720 53.60 9.74 23.67
CA ASP A 720 52.90 9.63 24.96
C ASP A 720 52.80 11.00 25.64
N PHE A 721 51.69 11.29 26.34
CA PHE A 721 51.70 11.86 27.71
C PHE A 721 50.30 11.84 28.34
N GLU A 722 50.28 11.93 29.67
CA GLU A 722 49.17 11.75 30.65
C GLU A 722 47.80 12.41 30.31
#